data_AF-A0A818MUJ2-F1
#
_entry.id   AF-A0A818MUJ2-F1
#
_cell.length_a   1.000
_cell.length_b   1.000
_cell.length_c   1.000
_cell.angle_alpha   90.00
_cell.angle_beta   90.00
_cell.angle_gamma   90.00
#
_symmetry.space_group_name_H-M   'P 1'
#
loop_
_entity.id
_entity.type
_entity.pdbx_description
1 polymer ?
#
loop_
_entity_poly.entity_id
_entity_poly.type
_entity_poly.pdbx_seq_one_letter_code
_entity_poly.pdbx_strand_id
1 'polypeptide(L)'
;MNENNRLYDLSVLPDDVFTYCGDKFFQLVLTLVGSDIVEILKIQSINSTQSFINTKNALSIFQLNIPELSLIKERSCFKLSNGDFVTKIGIENGLKYLTSIIKLKQNEQQARMVGNTNIENRLYDLINRNPLLKSLFSWYDQQQQQEEDNGIDQRTFLSSLIDNITNNLSKSKNQYRYNDCVKRFAVCLYILGGKLTYEFIRLNIVGALPSLTTLYGIISDTNLKIIEGQFRFDELKHHSDLLNTKFGFVSEDCTGVVQKITYNERTNSFVGFSAPLTNGIPYVNHFQTDSFEQLKTWFSTVNKASLLNVHMFQPIPSNHLKSSSPFVLAAYGVNNQCTSIDILKRWSYIYDECCKKQIRVIGFSTDADAKYLSAMRLTSGFFANLTNIKLHENDDAFKINIPPHWTWFFLRSQQLFLFFQDATHVATKWRNRLLASTAHLVLGQQPITMQHLQNIIDNGYNKLDHGLVYTDLNPKDKQNYTSCEKIASEDVLNILKHNRDTQATYVYLRLLKHIIIAYVERSTNIKDRLHSAWTVVFTCSLWKLWIKHNIFTRSNSTKKDETKKSKDKYFLTIPVYYSIEINAHNLLYLTLLVKQRQLPPNALNIVLFSSQPCESMFRNSRALSGAFSTRVNFTVNDFLQRAEKLSVLEQIKCYEETNNDSRLLFPIHHKHKKNNDSTTYQSISDIDKLNIENVVLSAYKTAEELVENLNIFHLLKQHNIYQLNDVSKHVYDDLRSTCRINDHSMFDSNDEVEFNSEDHLLFHNDSIEDTDVNIVDDDSDNGLFTTKTTFSGIRLFGSVSDDSMNSYFKINLNNDVKYIHKQTASWLLTEKNNHLSVDRLNRVMEMNRQT
;
A
#
# COMPACT_ATOMS: atom_id res chain seq x y z
N MET A 1 -69.40 -8.27 -16.43
CA MET A 1 -68.44 -9.38 -16.29
C MET A 1 -67.46 -9.28 -17.45
N ASN A 2 -66.18 -9.03 -17.18
CA ASN A 2 -65.12 -8.90 -18.19
C ASN A 2 -64.67 -10.29 -18.66
N GLU A 3 -64.88 -10.62 -19.94
CA GLU A 3 -64.46 -11.88 -20.59
C GLU A 3 -62.97 -11.96 -20.99
N ASN A 4 -62.07 -11.21 -20.34
CA ASN A 4 -60.69 -11.03 -20.81
C ASN A 4 -59.58 -11.77 -20.03
N ASN A 5 -59.88 -12.87 -19.33
CA ASN A 5 -58.86 -13.68 -18.65
C ASN A 5 -58.82 -15.14 -19.13
N ARG A 6 -58.63 -15.35 -20.43
CA ARG A 6 -57.97 -16.58 -20.92
C ARG A 6 -56.52 -16.23 -21.22
N LEU A 7 -55.56 -16.76 -20.45
CA LEU A 7 -54.15 -16.72 -20.79
C LEU A 7 -53.97 -17.51 -22.10
N TYR A 8 -53.71 -16.81 -23.20
CA TYR A 8 -53.26 -17.43 -24.44
C TYR A 8 -51.77 -17.76 -24.29
N ASP A 9 -51.38 -19.01 -24.55
CA ASP A 9 -49.98 -19.41 -24.56
C ASP A 9 -49.31 -18.97 -25.86
N LEU A 10 -48.54 -17.87 -25.81
CA LEU A 10 -47.84 -17.32 -26.96
C LEU A 10 -46.62 -18.14 -27.39
N SER A 11 -46.19 -19.13 -26.59
CA SER A 11 -45.07 -20.02 -26.95
C SER A 11 -45.42 -20.97 -28.10
N VAL A 12 -46.72 -21.17 -28.37
CA VAL A 12 -47.22 -21.99 -29.48
C VAL A 12 -46.99 -21.31 -30.85
N LEU A 13 -46.74 -20.00 -30.87
CA LEU A 13 -46.43 -19.25 -32.10
C LEU A 13 -44.92 -18.96 -32.22
N PRO A 14 -44.27 -19.42 -33.31
CA PRO A 14 -42.89 -19.07 -33.63
C PRO A 14 -42.67 -17.56 -33.78
N ASP A 15 -41.44 -17.09 -33.55
CA ASP A 15 -41.11 -15.67 -33.67
C ASP A 15 -41.14 -15.17 -35.13
N ASP A 16 -41.06 -16.06 -36.12
CA ASP A 16 -41.15 -15.73 -37.54
C ASP A 16 -42.57 -15.91 -38.13
N VAL A 17 -43.59 -16.12 -37.28
CA VAL A 17 -44.97 -16.45 -37.70
C VAL A 17 -45.60 -15.47 -38.70
N PHE A 18 -45.20 -14.19 -38.70
CA PHE A 18 -45.71 -13.18 -39.63
C PHE A 18 -45.12 -13.30 -41.04
N THR A 19 -44.08 -14.11 -41.23
CA THR A 19 -43.51 -14.44 -42.55
C THR A 19 -44.21 -15.64 -43.20
N TYR A 20 -45.13 -16.32 -42.50
CA TYR A 20 -45.73 -17.56 -42.99
C TYR A 20 -46.72 -17.28 -44.12
N CYS A 21 -46.51 -17.96 -45.24
CA CYS A 21 -47.36 -17.97 -46.42
C CYS A 21 -47.48 -19.39 -46.99
N GLY A 22 -48.52 -19.64 -47.78
CA GLY A 22 -48.79 -20.92 -48.42
C GLY A 22 -48.89 -22.07 -47.40
N ASP A 23 -48.19 -23.17 -47.67
CA ASP A 23 -48.28 -24.38 -46.85
C ASP A 23 -47.85 -24.17 -45.41
N LYS A 24 -46.86 -23.32 -45.14
CA LYS A 24 -46.43 -23.01 -43.76
C LYS A 24 -47.54 -22.37 -42.95
N PHE A 25 -48.29 -21.45 -43.56
CA PHE A 25 -49.46 -20.82 -42.93
C PHE A 25 -50.57 -21.84 -42.70
N PHE A 26 -50.89 -22.68 -43.69
CA PHE A 26 -51.95 -23.67 -43.54
C PHE A 26 -51.63 -24.77 -42.53
N GLN A 27 -50.36 -25.18 -42.39
CA GLN A 27 -49.94 -26.13 -41.36
C GLN A 27 -50.10 -25.55 -39.95
N LEU A 28 -49.79 -24.26 -39.78
CA LEU A 28 -50.04 -23.56 -38.51
C LEU A 28 -51.53 -23.54 -38.17
N VAL A 29 -52.39 -23.17 -39.14
CA VAL A 29 -53.85 -23.14 -38.95
C VAL A 29 -54.39 -24.55 -38.67
N LEU A 30 -53.92 -25.57 -39.39
CA LEU A 30 -54.31 -26.96 -39.19
C LEU A 30 -54.02 -27.41 -37.76
N THR A 31 -52.83 -27.08 -37.26
CA THR A 31 -52.36 -27.47 -35.92
C THR A 31 -53.15 -26.78 -34.81
N LEU A 32 -53.52 -25.50 -35.01
CA LEU A 32 -54.17 -24.69 -33.98
C LEU A 32 -55.70 -24.87 -33.94
N VAL A 33 -56.34 -25.04 -35.10
CA VAL A 33 -57.80 -24.94 -35.20
C VAL A 33 -58.46 -25.95 -36.14
N GLY A 34 -57.68 -26.84 -36.76
CA GLY A 34 -58.19 -27.99 -37.52
C GLY A 34 -58.44 -27.73 -39.02
N SER A 35 -58.74 -28.82 -39.74
CA SER A 35 -58.80 -28.87 -41.21
C SER A 35 -59.92 -28.03 -41.81
N ASP A 36 -61.05 -27.92 -41.13
CA ASP A 36 -62.24 -27.23 -41.65
C ASP A 36 -61.97 -25.74 -41.82
N ILE A 37 -61.22 -25.13 -40.89
CA ILE A 37 -60.83 -23.71 -40.98
C ILE A 37 -59.76 -23.51 -42.06
N VAL A 38 -58.82 -24.45 -42.24
CA VAL A 38 -57.86 -24.40 -43.35
C VAL A 38 -58.57 -24.34 -44.70
N GLU A 39 -59.59 -25.18 -44.88
CA GLU A 39 -60.35 -25.25 -46.12
C GLU A 39 -61.20 -23.98 -46.35
N ILE A 40 -61.81 -23.41 -45.29
CA ILE A 40 -62.48 -22.10 -45.33
C ILE A 40 -61.53 -20.99 -45.80
N LEU A 41 -60.28 -20.97 -45.30
CA LEU A 41 -59.29 -19.96 -45.66
C LEU A 41 -58.76 -20.16 -47.09
N LYS A 42 -58.57 -21.41 -47.53
CA LYS A 42 -58.15 -21.74 -48.91
C LYS A 42 -59.15 -21.26 -49.95
N ILE A 43 -60.45 -21.50 -49.73
CA ILE A 43 -61.51 -21.06 -50.66
C ILE A 43 -61.53 -19.53 -50.78
N GLN A 44 -61.18 -18.81 -49.70
CA GLN A 44 -61.10 -17.34 -49.70
C GLN A 44 -59.76 -16.79 -50.19
N SER A 45 -58.83 -17.64 -50.65
CA SER A 45 -57.46 -17.24 -51.01
C SER A 45 -56.71 -16.53 -49.87
N ILE A 46 -57.07 -16.79 -48.61
CA ILE A 46 -56.36 -16.29 -47.44
C ILE A 46 -55.20 -17.26 -47.16
N ASN A 47 -54.04 -16.93 -47.71
CA ASN A 47 -52.87 -17.82 -47.76
C ASN A 47 -51.65 -17.34 -46.95
N SER A 48 -51.80 -16.34 -46.09
CA SER A 48 -50.70 -15.84 -45.24
C SER A 48 -51.22 -15.32 -43.91
N THR A 49 -50.33 -15.27 -42.92
CA THR A 49 -50.63 -14.68 -41.61
C THR A 49 -51.10 -13.23 -41.75
N GLN A 50 -50.49 -12.46 -42.65
CA GLN A 50 -50.83 -11.05 -42.87
C GLN A 50 -52.19 -10.86 -43.55
N SER A 51 -52.52 -11.67 -44.57
CA SER A 51 -53.84 -11.62 -45.22
C SER A 51 -54.95 -12.08 -44.27
N PHE A 52 -54.66 -13.03 -43.37
CA PHE A 52 -55.60 -13.46 -42.34
C PHE A 52 -55.91 -12.36 -41.32
N ILE A 53 -54.90 -11.67 -40.77
CA ILE A 53 -55.09 -10.58 -39.80
C ILE A 53 -55.94 -9.45 -40.38
N ASN A 54 -55.75 -9.15 -41.67
CA ASN A 54 -56.47 -8.09 -42.38
C ASN A 54 -57.90 -8.48 -42.77
N THR A 55 -58.27 -9.75 -42.65
CA THR A 55 -59.61 -10.24 -42.96
C THR A 55 -60.57 -9.94 -41.80
N LYS A 56 -61.60 -9.12 -42.06
CA LYS A 56 -62.56 -8.70 -41.03
C LYS A 56 -63.45 -9.84 -40.52
N ASN A 57 -63.89 -10.74 -41.40
CA ASN A 57 -64.71 -11.88 -41.05
C ASN A 57 -64.54 -13.01 -42.08
N ALA A 58 -63.77 -14.04 -41.74
CA ALA A 58 -63.55 -15.19 -42.62
C ALA A 58 -64.78 -16.11 -42.77
N LEU A 59 -65.86 -15.91 -42.01
CA LEU A 59 -67.08 -16.72 -42.09
C LEU A 59 -68.16 -16.09 -42.98
N SER A 60 -67.98 -14.86 -43.46
CA SER A 60 -68.95 -14.21 -44.35
C SER A 60 -69.13 -14.96 -45.67
N ILE A 61 -68.16 -15.78 -46.07
CA ILE A 61 -68.26 -16.62 -47.28
C ILE A 61 -69.44 -17.57 -47.25
N PHE A 62 -69.92 -18.00 -46.08
CA PHE A 62 -71.08 -18.90 -46.00
C PHE A 62 -72.41 -18.24 -46.37
N GLN A 63 -72.45 -16.93 -46.53
CA GLN A 63 -73.61 -16.19 -47.07
C GLN A 63 -73.72 -16.33 -48.60
N LEU A 64 -72.68 -16.81 -49.29
CA LEU A 64 -72.69 -17.01 -50.74
C LEU A 64 -73.28 -18.37 -51.09
N ASN A 65 -74.14 -18.41 -52.13
CA ASN A 65 -74.79 -19.63 -52.59
C ASN A 65 -74.04 -20.23 -53.79
N ILE A 66 -72.90 -20.87 -53.52
CA ILE A 66 -71.97 -21.38 -54.54
C ILE A 66 -71.81 -22.91 -54.34
N PRO A 67 -71.83 -23.72 -55.42
CA PRO A 67 -71.68 -25.19 -55.34
C PRO A 67 -70.42 -25.65 -54.61
N GLU A 68 -69.31 -24.93 -54.77
CA GLU A 68 -67.99 -25.20 -54.15
C GLU A 68 -68.03 -25.13 -52.61
N LEU A 69 -69.04 -24.46 -52.03
CA LEU A 69 -69.22 -24.34 -50.59
C LEU A 69 -70.14 -25.41 -49.99
N SER A 70 -70.78 -26.25 -50.80
CA SER A 70 -71.78 -27.22 -50.33
C SER A 70 -71.22 -28.22 -49.31
N LEU A 71 -70.10 -28.88 -49.66
CA LEU A 71 -69.42 -29.87 -48.81
C LEU A 71 -68.92 -29.25 -47.49
N ILE A 72 -68.35 -28.05 -47.53
CA ILE A 72 -67.81 -27.40 -46.33
C ILE A 72 -68.89 -26.82 -45.44
N LYS A 73 -70.05 -26.39 -46.00
CA LYS A 73 -71.23 -25.97 -45.23
C LYS A 73 -71.86 -27.13 -44.48
N GLU A 74 -71.93 -28.32 -45.07
CA GLU A 74 -72.41 -29.52 -44.37
C GLU A 74 -71.52 -29.91 -43.18
N ARG A 75 -70.20 -29.70 -43.31
CA ARG A 75 -69.24 -29.99 -42.25
C ARG A 75 -69.16 -28.89 -41.18
N SER A 76 -69.25 -27.63 -41.58
CA SER A 76 -68.97 -26.47 -40.73
C SER A 76 -70.21 -25.76 -40.19
N CYS A 77 -71.41 -26.10 -40.68
CA CYS A 77 -72.67 -25.47 -40.31
C CYS A 77 -73.76 -26.52 -39.98
N PHE A 78 -74.81 -26.10 -39.30
CA PHE A 78 -76.07 -26.84 -39.17
C PHE A 78 -77.06 -26.31 -40.21
N LYS A 79 -77.70 -27.21 -40.96
CA LYS A 79 -78.80 -26.86 -41.86
C LYS A 79 -80.11 -26.80 -41.08
N LEU A 80 -80.75 -25.63 -41.09
CA LEU A 80 -82.04 -25.40 -40.44
C LEU A 80 -83.19 -25.91 -41.31
N SER A 81 -84.35 -26.14 -40.70
CA SER A 81 -85.56 -26.62 -41.39
C SER A 81 -86.08 -25.67 -42.48
N ASN A 82 -85.72 -24.39 -42.43
CA ASN A 82 -86.03 -23.38 -43.43
C ASN A 82 -85.02 -23.34 -44.61
N GLY A 83 -83.98 -24.16 -44.59
CA GLY A 83 -82.93 -24.21 -45.61
C GLY A 83 -81.69 -23.34 -45.32
N ASP A 84 -81.70 -22.54 -44.26
CA ASP A 84 -80.56 -21.70 -43.88
C ASP A 84 -79.45 -22.49 -43.17
N PHE A 85 -78.24 -21.93 -43.13
CA PHE A 85 -77.08 -22.52 -42.46
C PHE A 85 -76.62 -21.67 -41.27
N VAL A 86 -76.40 -22.31 -40.12
CA VAL A 86 -75.81 -21.69 -38.91
C VAL A 86 -74.45 -22.30 -38.64
N THR A 87 -73.40 -21.49 -38.59
CA THR A 87 -72.03 -21.98 -38.35
C THR A 87 -71.93 -22.67 -36.99
N LYS A 88 -71.25 -23.83 -36.96
CA LYS A 88 -70.98 -24.56 -35.72
C LYS A 88 -70.11 -23.69 -34.80
N ILE A 89 -70.47 -23.63 -33.53
CA ILE A 89 -69.80 -22.77 -32.54
C ILE A 89 -68.30 -23.09 -32.37
N GLY A 90 -67.89 -24.35 -32.63
CA GLY A 90 -66.49 -24.76 -32.62
C GLY A 90 -65.65 -24.10 -33.72
N ILE A 91 -66.22 -23.89 -34.91
CA ILE A 91 -65.56 -23.20 -36.03
C ILE A 91 -65.42 -21.71 -35.72
N GLU A 92 -66.47 -21.11 -35.17
CA GLU A 92 -66.47 -19.69 -34.77
C GLU A 92 -65.45 -19.43 -33.64
N ASN A 93 -65.43 -20.28 -32.62
CA ASN A 93 -64.47 -20.17 -31.53
C ASN A 93 -63.04 -20.45 -31.96
N GLY A 94 -62.83 -21.40 -32.88
CA GLY A 94 -61.51 -21.68 -33.47
C GLY A 94 -60.95 -20.45 -34.18
N LEU A 95 -61.73 -19.83 -35.07
CA LEU A 95 -61.31 -18.61 -35.76
C LEU A 95 -61.05 -17.45 -34.78
N LYS A 96 -61.93 -17.24 -33.78
CA LYS A 96 -61.71 -16.21 -32.75
C LYS A 96 -60.42 -16.45 -31.95
N TYR A 97 -60.14 -17.71 -31.60
CA TYR A 97 -58.91 -18.09 -30.91
C TYR A 97 -57.67 -17.78 -31.77
N LEU A 98 -57.66 -18.22 -33.04
CA LEU A 98 -56.56 -17.97 -33.99
C LEU A 98 -56.34 -16.47 -34.23
N THR A 99 -57.40 -15.69 -34.40
CA THR A 99 -57.30 -14.23 -34.57
C THR A 99 -56.75 -13.56 -33.31
N SER A 100 -57.16 -14.01 -32.12
CA SER A 100 -56.73 -13.41 -30.85
C SER A 100 -55.24 -13.69 -30.57
N ILE A 101 -54.79 -14.94 -30.75
CA ILE A 101 -53.41 -15.33 -30.46
C ILE A 101 -52.41 -14.69 -31.43
N ILE A 102 -52.75 -14.59 -32.72
CA ILE A 102 -51.90 -13.93 -33.73
C ILE A 102 -51.82 -12.41 -33.47
N LYS A 103 -52.94 -11.75 -33.13
CA LYS A 103 -52.95 -10.30 -32.79
C LYS A 103 -52.18 -10.00 -31.50
N LEU A 104 -52.26 -10.86 -30.49
CA LEU A 104 -51.47 -10.71 -29.26
C LEU A 104 -49.97 -10.81 -29.53
N LYS A 105 -49.53 -11.79 -30.33
CA LYS A 105 -48.12 -11.92 -30.77
C LYS A 105 -47.65 -10.72 -31.61
N GLN A 106 -48.55 -10.13 -32.41
CA GLN A 106 -48.25 -8.93 -33.21
C GLN A 106 -47.99 -7.72 -32.30
N ASN A 107 -48.83 -7.54 -31.27
CA ASN A 107 -48.66 -6.50 -30.27
C ASN A 107 -47.37 -6.69 -29.45
N GLU A 108 -47.00 -7.93 -29.12
CA GLU A 108 -45.74 -8.25 -28.44
C GLU A 108 -44.52 -7.87 -29.30
N GLN A 109 -44.52 -8.20 -30.60
CA GLN A 109 -43.44 -7.81 -31.51
C GLN A 109 -43.37 -6.29 -31.72
N GLN A 110 -44.51 -5.61 -31.84
CA GLN A 110 -44.55 -4.15 -31.93
C GLN A 110 -44.04 -3.50 -30.64
N ALA A 111 -44.36 -4.04 -29.46
CA ALA A 111 -43.83 -3.55 -28.18
C ALA A 111 -42.30 -3.76 -28.06
N ARG A 112 -41.77 -4.89 -28.55
CA ARG A 112 -40.32 -5.14 -28.64
C ARG A 112 -39.63 -4.18 -29.60
N MET A 113 -40.24 -3.88 -30.75
CA MET A 113 -39.69 -2.91 -31.72
C MET A 113 -39.68 -1.47 -31.21
N VAL A 114 -40.72 -1.04 -30.48
CA VAL A 114 -40.80 0.29 -29.83
C VAL A 114 -39.83 0.41 -28.64
N GLY A 115 -39.50 -0.71 -27.99
CA GLY A 115 -38.45 -0.79 -26.96
C GLY A 115 -37.03 -0.61 -27.52
N ASN A 116 -36.72 -1.25 -28.65
CA ASN A 116 -35.39 -1.15 -29.29
C ASN A 116 -35.15 0.20 -29.99
N THR A 117 -36.15 0.75 -30.69
CA THR A 117 -36.01 2.08 -31.34
C THR A 117 -35.80 3.21 -30.33
N ASN A 118 -36.37 3.13 -29.13
CA ASN A 118 -36.11 4.13 -28.08
C ASN A 118 -34.69 4.06 -27.49
N ILE A 119 -34.03 2.91 -27.54
CA ILE A 119 -32.65 2.73 -27.06
C ILE A 119 -31.66 3.17 -28.13
N GLU A 120 -31.86 2.75 -29.38
CA GLU A 120 -31.04 3.19 -30.52
C GLU A 120 -31.15 4.71 -30.74
N ASN A 121 -32.36 5.28 -30.68
CA ASN A 121 -32.54 6.74 -30.80
C ASN A 121 -31.91 7.51 -29.63
N ARG A 122 -31.88 6.96 -28.41
CA ARG A 122 -31.21 7.59 -27.26
C ARG A 122 -29.69 7.51 -27.36
N LEU A 123 -29.15 6.40 -27.86
CA LEU A 123 -27.72 6.26 -28.11
C LEU A 123 -27.29 7.21 -29.25
N TYR A 124 -28.08 7.25 -30.32
CA TYR A 124 -27.87 8.16 -31.46
C TYR A 124 -27.97 9.63 -31.05
N ASP A 125 -28.92 9.99 -30.17
CA ASP A 125 -29.03 11.32 -29.59
C ASP A 125 -27.84 11.66 -28.67
N LEU A 126 -27.39 10.74 -27.81
CA LEU A 126 -26.26 10.96 -26.91
C LEU A 126 -24.96 11.16 -27.70
N ILE A 127 -24.73 10.35 -28.74
CA ILE A 127 -23.58 10.40 -29.63
C ILE A 127 -23.61 11.68 -30.46
N ASN A 128 -24.75 12.07 -31.04
CA ASN A 128 -24.85 13.28 -31.86
C ASN A 128 -24.87 14.58 -31.06
N ARG A 129 -25.34 14.58 -29.80
CA ARG A 129 -25.29 15.76 -28.91
C ARG A 129 -23.89 16.04 -28.37
N ASN A 130 -22.97 15.08 -28.46
CA ASN A 130 -21.61 15.20 -27.96
C ASN A 130 -20.61 15.02 -29.11
N PRO A 131 -20.14 16.11 -29.75
CA PRO A 131 -19.23 16.05 -30.89
C PRO A 131 -17.97 15.21 -30.64
N LEU A 132 -17.46 15.23 -29.40
CA LEU A 132 -16.33 14.41 -28.97
C LEU A 132 -16.65 12.91 -28.97
N LEU A 133 -17.82 12.50 -28.47
CA LEU A 133 -18.26 11.10 -28.52
C LEU A 133 -18.40 10.65 -29.97
N LYS A 134 -19.02 11.47 -30.83
CA LYS A 134 -19.14 11.20 -32.27
C LYS A 134 -17.79 10.99 -32.95
N SER A 135 -16.81 11.86 -32.70
CA SER A 135 -15.44 11.71 -33.21
C SER A 135 -14.72 10.49 -32.64
N LEU A 136 -14.96 10.15 -31.36
CA LEU A 136 -14.39 8.99 -30.69
C LEU A 136 -14.92 7.67 -31.29
N PHE A 137 -16.23 7.61 -31.55
CA PHE A 137 -16.87 6.45 -32.21
C PHE A 137 -16.39 6.30 -33.66
N SER A 138 -16.29 7.42 -34.40
CA SER A 138 -15.72 7.44 -35.76
C SER A 138 -14.26 6.96 -35.80
N TRP A 139 -13.45 7.32 -34.80
CA TRP A 139 -12.07 6.82 -34.66
C TRP A 139 -12.04 5.33 -34.31
N TYR A 140 -12.94 4.87 -33.42
CA TYR A 140 -13.03 3.48 -33.00
C TYR A 140 -13.42 2.54 -34.15
N ASP A 141 -14.44 2.90 -34.94
CA ASP A 141 -14.86 2.13 -36.13
C ASP A 141 -13.73 2.05 -37.18
N GLN A 142 -12.92 3.11 -37.31
CA GLN A 142 -11.75 3.13 -38.21
C GLN A 142 -10.58 2.26 -37.70
N GLN A 143 -10.40 2.13 -36.39
CA GLN A 143 -9.36 1.28 -35.80
C GLN A 143 -9.71 -0.22 -35.90
N GLN A 144 -10.97 -0.60 -35.66
CA GLN A 144 -11.41 -2.00 -35.83
C GLN A 144 -11.18 -2.51 -37.26
N GLN A 145 -11.42 -1.67 -38.27
CA GLN A 145 -11.16 -2.02 -39.68
C GLN A 145 -9.66 -2.15 -40.01
N GLN A 146 -8.75 -1.54 -39.26
CA GLN A 146 -7.29 -1.64 -39.45
C GLN A 146 -6.65 -2.81 -38.69
N GLU A 147 -7.26 -3.26 -37.59
CA GLU A 147 -6.79 -4.39 -36.77
C GLU A 147 -7.04 -5.76 -37.45
N GLU A 148 -8.13 -5.90 -38.22
CA GLU A 148 -8.42 -7.11 -39.00
C GLU A 148 -7.37 -7.40 -40.09
N ASP A 149 -6.67 -6.37 -40.61
CA ASP A 149 -5.66 -6.50 -41.66
C ASP A 149 -4.22 -6.73 -41.15
N ASN A 150 -3.90 -6.39 -39.88
CA ASN A 150 -2.51 -6.37 -39.38
C ASN A 150 -2.21 -7.34 -38.22
N GLY A 151 -3.21 -8.01 -37.63
CA GLY A 151 -2.99 -9.07 -36.63
C GLY A 151 -2.31 -8.62 -35.32
N ILE A 152 -2.27 -7.31 -35.03
CA ILE A 152 -1.77 -6.74 -33.78
C ILE A 152 -2.99 -6.34 -32.94
N ASP A 153 -3.31 -7.10 -31.90
CA ASP A 153 -4.35 -6.77 -30.92
C ASP A 153 -3.85 -5.59 -30.06
N GLN A 154 -4.13 -4.36 -30.50
CA GLN A 154 -3.85 -3.13 -29.74
C GLN A 154 -5.13 -2.66 -29.04
N ARG A 155 -5.81 -3.56 -28.31
CA ARG A 155 -6.92 -3.16 -27.43
C ARG A 155 -6.45 -2.16 -26.37
N THR A 156 -6.67 -0.87 -26.65
CA THR A 156 -6.42 0.21 -25.71
C THR A 156 -7.49 0.20 -24.60
N PHE A 157 -7.14 0.66 -23.39
CA PHE A 157 -8.12 0.84 -22.30
C PHE A 157 -9.35 1.64 -22.77
N LEU A 158 -9.14 2.61 -23.66
CA LEU A 158 -10.20 3.45 -24.22
C LEU A 158 -11.23 2.63 -25.00
N SER A 159 -10.78 1.72 -25.87
CA SER A 159 -11.64 0.77 -26.60
C SER A 159 -12.53 -0.02 -25.64
N SER A 160 -11.92 -0.61 -24.61
CA SER A 160 -12.66 -1.38 -23.60
C SER A 160 -13.65 -0.54 -22.78
N LEU A 161 -13.34 0.75 -22.55
CA LEU A 161 -14.24 1.67 -21.86
C LEU A 161 -15.45 2.03 -22.72
N ILE A 162 -15.24 2.29 -24.02
CA ILE A 162 -16.30 2.61 -24.98
C ILE A 162 -17.25 1.42 -25.13
N ASP A 163 -16.73 0.22 -25.36
CA ASP A 163 -17.54 -1.00 -25.47
C ASP A 163 -18.40 -1.22 -24.22
N ASN A 164 -17.83 -0.97 -23.04
CA ASN A 164 -18.52 -1.15 -21.78
C ASN A 164 -19.67 -0.13 -21.61
N ILE A 165 -19.46 1.13 -22.00
CA ILE A 165 -20.51 2.15 -22.01
C ILE A 165 -21.64 1.75 -22.97
N THR A 166 -21.31 1.40 -24.22
CA THR A 166 -22.29 1.04 -25.25
C THR A 166 -23.14 -0.16 -24.82
N ASN A 167 -22.49 -1.20 -24.29
CA ASN A 167 -23.16 -2.41 -23.81
C ASN A 167 -24.02 -2.20 -22.57
N ASN A 168 -23.68 -1.24 -21.71
CA ASN A 168 -24.48 -0.93 -20.53
C ASN A 168 -25.63 0.01 -20.85
N LEU A 169 -25.45 0.98 -21.77
CA LEU A 169 -26.53 1.88 -22.18
C LEU A 169 -27.67 1.15 -22.90
N SER A 170 -27.40 -0.02 -23.50
CA SER A 170 -28.45 -0.89 -24.06
C SER A 170 -29.20 -1.72 -23.02
N LYS A 171 -28.81 -1.68 -21.74
CA LYS A 171 -29.37 -2.49 -20.65
C LYS A 171 -30.01 -1.65 -19.56
N SER A 172 -30.82 -2.29 -18.72
CA SER A 172 -31.32 -1.66 -17.49
C SER A 172 -30.17 -1.46 -16.47
N LYS A 173 -30.26 -0.43 -15.62
CA LYS A 173 -29.21 -0.09 -14.62
C LYS A 173 -28.80 -1.27 -13.72
N ASN A 174 -29.75 -2.14 -13.37
CA ASN A 174 -29.50 -3.31 -12.52
C ASN A 174 -28.73 -4.44 -13.25
N GLN A 175 -28.64 -4.36 -14.57
CA GLN A 175 -27.97 -5.34 -15.44
C GLN A 175 -26.64 -4.83 -15.99
N TYR A 176 -26.14 -3.69 -15.50
CA TYR A 176 -24.82 -3.21 -15.89
C TYR A 176 -23.75 -4.25 -15.53
N ARG A 177 -22.82 -4.45 -16.45
CA ARG A 177 -21.69 -5.37 -16.33
C ARG A 177 -20.45 -4.62 -16.77
N TYR A 178 -19.35 -4.81 -16.05
CA TYR A 178 -18.12 -4.07 -16.31
C TYR A 178 -16.99 -5.05 -16.62
N ASN A 179 -16.21 -4.74 -17.66
CA ASN A 179 -14.97 -5.44 -17.98
C ASN A 179 -13.94 -5.24 -16.85
N ASP A 180 -13.08 -6.22 -16.61
CA ASP A 180 -12.06 -6.18 -15.56
C ASP A 180 -11.07 -5.02 -15.71
N CYS A 181 -10.70 -4.61 -16.93
CA CYS A 181 -9.86 -3.42 -17.13
C CYS A 181 -10.57 -2.14 -16.62
N VAL A 182 -11.88 -2.02 -16.83
CA VAL A 182 -12.70 -0.91 -16.34
C VAL A 182 -12.89 -0.99 -14.83
N LYS A 183 -13.04 -2.20 -14.26
CA LYS A 183 -13.04 -2.38 -12.79
C LYS A 183 -11.72 -1.92 -12.18
N ARG A 184 -10.57 -2.32 -12.74
CA ARG A 184 -9.23 -1.91 -12.28
C ARG A 184 -9.07 -0.39 -12.40
N PHE A 185 -9.46 0.21 -13.52
CA PHE A 185 -9.47 1.66 -13.68
C PHE A 185 -10.36 2.36 -12.64
N ALA A 186 -11.57 1.84 -12.40
CA ALA A 186 -12.50 2.39 -11.43
C ALA A 186 -11.91 2.38 -10.01
N VAL A 187 -11.24 1.28 -9.62
CA VAL A 187 -10.53 1.17 -8.35
C VAL A 187 -9.39 2.18 -8.27
N CYS A 188 -8.55 2.27 -9.31
CA CYS A 188 -7.47 3.26 -9.38
C CYS A 188 -7.98 4.70 -9.25
N LEU A 189 -9.01 5.04 -10.01
CA LEU A 189 -9.63 6.37 -9.99
C LEU A 189 -10.21 6.70 -8.61
N TYR A 190 -10.84 5.74 -7.94
CA TYR A 190 -11.39 5.94 -6.60
C TYR A 190 -10.30 6.15 -5.54
N ILE A 191 -9.21 5.36 -5.58
CA ILE A 191 -8.15 5.46 -4.58
C ILE A 191 -7.31 6.71 -4.81
N LEU A 192 -6.94 7.03 -6.06
CA LEU A 192 -6.09 8.18 -6.39
C LEU A 192 -6.88 9.50 -6.41
N GLY A 193 -8.08 9.50 -6.98
CA GLY A 193 -8.92 10.69 -7.12
C GLY A 193 -9.84 10.94 -5.92
N GLY A 194 -10.05 9.94 -5.07
CA GLY A 194 -10.97 10.00 -3.94
C GLY A 194 -12.45 9.86 -4.33
N LYS A 195 -13.31 9.72 -3.32
CA LYS A 195 -14.75 9.47 -3.49
C LYS A 195 -15.46 10.53 -4.32
N LEU A 196 -15.15 11.82 -4.11
CA LEU A 196 -15.84 12.91 -4.79
C LEU A 196 -15.53 12.93 -6.29
N THR A 197 -14.25 12.82 -6.66
CA THR A 197 -13.82 12.74 -8.06
C THR A 197 -14.44 11.53 -8.76
N TYR A 198 -14.42 10.38 -8.09
CA TYR A 198 -15.02 9.16 -8.61
C TYR A 198 -16.53 9.31 -8.87
N GLU A 199 -17.28 9.79 -7.88
CA GLU A 199 -18.73 9.99 -8.01
C GLU A 199 -19.06 11.04 -9.06
N PHE A 200 -18.29 12.13 -9.13
CA PHE A 200 -18.45 13.14 -10.16
C PHE A 200 -18.35 12.53 -11.56
N ILE A 201 -17.31 11.74 -11.83
CA ILE A 201 -17.14 11.09 -13.13
C ILE A 201 -18.24 10.05 -13.37
N ARG A 202 -18.56 9.20 -12.39
CA ARG A 202 -19.58 8.15 -12.49
C ARG A 202 -20.96 8.70 -12.81
N LEU A 203 -21.33 9.82 -12.19
CA LEU A 203 -22.64 10.44 -12.39
C LEU A 203 -22.76 11.13 -13.76
N ASN A 204 -21.65 11.66 -14.29
CA ASN A 204 -21.63 12.35 -15.58
C ASN A 204 -21.40 11.43 -16.79
N ILE A 205 -20.74 10.28 -16.60
CA ILE A 205 -20.51 9.29 -17.66
C ILE A 205 -21.32 8.01 -17.35
N VAL A 206 -22.60 8.05 -17.68
CA VAL A 206 -23.56 6.98 -17.38
C VAL A 206 -23.13 5.66 -18.04
N GLY A 207 -23.14 4.56 -17.27
CA GLY A 207 -22.78 3.22 -17.77
C GLY A 207 -21.27 2.94 -17.81
N ALA A 208 -20.41 3.94 -17.59
CA ALA A 208 -18.96 3.77 -17.65
C ALA A 208 -18.37 3.11 -16.40
N LEU A 209 -18.79 3.54 -15.20
CA LEU A 209 -18.17 3.14 -13.94
C LEU A 209 -19.16 2.42 -12.99
N PRO A 210 -18.68 1.45 -12.19
CA PRO A 210 -19.49 0.76 -11.18
C PRO A 210 -20.08 1.69 -10.11
N SER A 211 -21.13 1.23 -9.41
CA SER A 211 -21.61 1.90 -8.19
C SER A 211 -20.58 1.78 -7.05
N LEU A 212 -20.64 2.67 -6.05
CA LEU A 212 -19.78 2.55 -4.85
C LEU A 212 -19.94 1.21 -4.15
N THR A 213 -21.16 0.67 -4.05
CA THR A 213 -21.40 -0.65 -3.44
C THR A 213 -20.68 -1.74 -4.21
N THR A 214 -20.78 -1.73 -5.54
CA THR A 214 -20.07 -2.67 -6.41
C THR A 214 -18.56 -2.50 -6.30
N LEU A 215 -18.08 -1.25 -6.25
CA LEU A 215 -16.66 -0.94 -6.13
C LEU A 215 -16.08 -1.41 -4.79
N TYR A 216 -16.80 -1.20 -3.69
CA TYR A 216 -16.39 -1.70 -2.38
C TYR A 216 -16.38 -3.22 -2.34
N GLY A 217 -17.33 -3.88 -3.02
CA GLY A 217 -17.29 -5.33 -3.25
C GLY A 217 -15.99 -5.75 -3.93
N ILE A 218 -15.67 -5.13 -5.08
CA ILE A 218 -14.43 -5.42 -5.83
C ILE A 218 -13.18 -5.23 -4.97
N ILE A 219 -13.12 -4.16 -4.15
CA ILE A 219 -11.98 -3.93 -3.25
C ILE A 219 -11.96 -4.99 -2.14
N SER A 220 -13.11 -5.32 -1.54
CA SER A 220 -13.21 -6.29 -0.45
C SER A 220 -12.94 -7.73 -0.86
N ASP A 221 -13.11 -8.04 -2.15
CA ASP A 221 -12.78 -9.31 -2.77
C ASP A 221 -11.28 -9.50 -2.96
N THR A 222 -10.48 -8.42 -2.83
CA THR A 222 -9.03 -8.56 -2.79
C THR A 222 -8.59 -9.20 -1.47
N ASN A 223 -7.73 -10.22 -1.53
CA ASN A 223 -7.08 -10.83 -0.36
C ASN A 223 -5.97 -9.92 0.21
N LEU A 224 -6.15 -8.59 0.16
CA LEU A 224 -5.15 -7.60 0.52
C LEU A 224 -5.44 -6.86 1.83
N LYS A 225 -6.38 -7.39 2.61
CA LYS A 225 -6.77 -6.87 3.92
C LYS A 225 -5.58 -6.87 4.87
N ILE A 226 -5.48 -5.81 5.66
CA ILE A 226 -4.43 -5.66 6.67
C ILE A 226 -5.09 -5.62 8.04
N ILE A 227 -4.82 -6.64 8.86
CA ILE A 227 -5.25 -6.73 10.24
C ILE A 227 -4.09 -6.32 11.14
N GLU A 228 -4.38 -5.57 12.21
CA GLU A 228 -3.36 -5.12 13.16
C GLU A 228 -2.60 -6.32 13.74
N GLY A 229 -1.27 -6.30 13.60
CA GLY A 229 -0.37 -7.31 14.16
C GLY A 229 -0.29 -8.61 13.35
N GLN A 230 -1.13 -8.80 12.34
CA GLN A 230 -1.08 -10.00 11.51
C GLN A 230 0.06 -9.92 10.50
N PHE A 231 0.91 -10.96 10.50
CA PHE A 231 1.90 -11.18 9.45
C PHE A 231 1.26 -11.94 8.27
N ARG A 232 1.41 -11.38 7.07
CA ARG A 232 0.73 -11.81 5.84
C ARG A 232 1.61 -12.71 4.96
N PHE A 233 2.06 -13.84 5.52
CA PHE A 233 3.02 -14.73 4.84
C PHE A 233 2.43 -15.49 3.65
N ASP A 234 1.14 -15.85 3.69
CA ASP A 234 0.47 -16.54 2.59
C ASP A 234 0.27 -15.59 1.39
N GLU A 235 -0.11 -14.35 1.66
CA GLU A 235 -0.23 -13.31 0.65
C GLU A 235 1.13 -12.92 0.08
N LEU A 236 2.17 -12.88 0.93
CA LEU A 236 3.55 -12.68 0.49
C LEU A 236 4.00 -13.79 -0.46
N LYS A 237 3.61 -15.06 -0.18
CA LYS A 237 3.89 -16.19 -1.07
C LYS A 237 3.26 -15.99 -2.44
N HIS A 238 1.97 -15.66 -2.47
CA HIS A 238 1.28 -15.36 -3.72
C HIS A 238 1.94 -14.20 -4.49
N HIS A 239 2.29 -13.11 -3.80
CA HIS A 239 3.00 -11.96 -4.39
C HIS A 239 4.37 -12.34 -4.97
N SER A 240 5.13 -13.17 -4.25
CA SER A 240 6.45 -13.63 -4.69
C SER A 240 6.37 -14.56 -5.90
N ASP A 241 5.36 -15.43 -5.95
CA ASP A 241 5.10 -16.32 -7.07
C ASP A 241 4.69 -15.53 -8.33
N LEU A 242 3.85 -14.48 -8.19
CA LEU A 242 3.51 -13.57 -9.29
C LEU A 242 4.73 -12.85 -9.88
N LEU A 243 5.69 -12.46 -9.03
CA LEU A 243 6.94 -11.82 -9.45
C LEU A 243 8.03 -12.82 -9.87
N ASN A 244 7.75 -14.13 -9.78
CA ASN A 244 8.71 -15.21 -10.01
C ASN A 244 10.05 -14.97 -9.27
N THR A 245 9.96 -14.68 -7.98
CA THR A 245 11.14 -14.44 -7.13
C THR A 245 11.09 -15.27 -5.87
N LYS A 246 12.27 -15.75 -5.46
CA LYS A 246 12.47 -16.55 -4.24
C LYS A 246 13.27 -15.80 -3.19
N PHE A 247 13.71 -14.58 -3.49
CA PHE A 247 14.58 -13.80 -2.62
C PHE A 247 13.93 -12.46 -2.30
N GLY A 248 14.08 -12.01 -1.06
CA GLY A 248 13.73 -10.65 -0.71
C GLY A 248 14.44 -10.16 0.53
N PHE A 249 14.21 -8.88 0.81
CA PHE A 249 14.84 -8.15 1.89
C PHE A 249 13.76 -7.46 2.71
N VAL A 250 13.83 -7.55 4.04
CA VAL A 250 12.79 -7.02 4.92
C VAL A 250 13.24 -5.66 5.46
N SER A 251 12.37 -4.67 5.43
CA SER A 251 12.58 -3.38 6.09
C SER A 251 11.60 -3.21 7.23
N GLU A 252 12.10 -2.65 8.34
CA GLU A 252 11.32 -2.38 9.54
C GLU A 252 11.54 -0.92 9.95
N ASP A 253 10.45 -0.20 10.19
CA ASP A 253 10.51 1.18 10.65
C ASP A 253 9.25 1.59 11.44
N CYS A 254 9.36 2.63 12.25
CA CYS A 254 8.28 3.16 13.07
C CYS A 254 7.96 4.61 12.71
N THR A 255 6.68 4.99 12.85
CA THR A 255 6.26 6.38 12.66
C THR A 255 5.28 6.83 13.74
N GLY A 256 5.31 8.12 14.08
CA GLY A 256 4.36 8.71 15.04
C GLY A 256 2.92 8.66 14.55
N VAL A 257 1.99 8.33 15.45
CA VAL A 257 0.55 8.26 15.18
C VAL A 257 -0.27 9.04 16.20
N VAL A 258 -1.49 9.41 15.80
CA VAL A 258 -2.46 10.00 16.71
C VAL A 258 -2.93 8.93 17.69
N GLN A 259 -2.70 9.15 18.98
CA GLN A 259 -3.05 8.24 20.07
C GLN A 259 -4.57 8.18 20.29
N LYS A 260 -5.27 7.42 19.46
CA LYS A 260 -6.72 7.29 19.50
C LYS A 260 -7.14 5.85 19.32
N ILE A 261 -8.05 5.41 20.19
CA ILE A 261 -8.68 4.10 20.12
C ILE A 261 -9.89 4.19 19.19
N THR A 262 -10.02 3.22 18.28
CA THR A 262 -11.16 3.10 17.36
C THR A 262 -11.63 1.66 17.31
N TYR A 263 -12.93 1.48 17.18
CA TYR A 263 -13.50 0.15 16.98
C TYR A 263 -13.43 -0.22 15.51
N ASN A 264 -12.93 -1.43 15.24
CA ASN A 264 -12.92 -2.02 13.92
C ASN A 264 -14.04 -3.08 13.84
N GLU A 265 -15.13 -2.71 13.16
CA GLU A 265 -16.30 -3.58 12.96
C GLU A 265 -15.96 -4.90 12.26
N ARG A 266 -14.96 -4.90 11.37
CA ARG A 266 -14.61 -6.09 10.58
C ARG A 266 -13.96 -7.18 11.42
N THR A 267 -13.12 -6.78 12.38
CA THR A 267 -12.40 -7.69 13.28
C THR A 267 -13.04 -7.76 14.65
N ASN A 268 -14.15 -7.04 14.89
CA ASN A 268 -14.78 -6.88 16.21
C ASN A 268 -13.76 -6.55 17.32
N SER A 269 -12.78 -5.70 17.02
CA SER A 269 -11.66 -5.39 17.93
C SER A 269 -11.41 -3.88 18.06
N PHE A 270 -10.76 -3.49 19.15
CA PHE A 270 -10.35 -2.11 19.40
C PHE A 270 -8.89 -1.91 18.97
N VAL A 271 -8.68 -0.98 18.04
CA VAL A 271 -7.38 -0.66 17.42
C VAL A 271 -6.86 0.65 18.01
N GLY A 272 -5.55 0.73 18.24
CA GLY A 272 -4.87 1.94 18.73
C GLY A 272 -4.31 1.84 20.16
N PHE A 273 -4.54 0.72 20.84
CA PHE A 273 -3.75 0.35 22.02
C PHE A 273 -2.37 -0.14 21.59
N SER A 274 -1.38 -0.06 22.47
CA SER A 274 -0.09 -0.68 22.21
C SER A 274 -0.27 -2.20 22.17
N ALA A 275 0.04 -2.82 21.03
CA ALA A 275 -0.11 -4.26 20.86
C ALA A 275 0.80 -4.99 21.85
N PRO A 276 0.27 -5.94 22.66
CA PRO A 276 1.12 -6.74 23.53
C PRO A 276 2.02 -7.63 22.68
N LEU A 277 3.31 -7.63 23.02
CA LEU A 277 4.34 -8.37 22.29
C LEU A 277 4.77 -9.60 23.11
N THR A 278 4.92 -10.74 22.46
CA THR A 278 5.62 -11.91 23.00
C THR A 278 6.77 -12.24 22.07
N ASN A 279 8.00 -12.17 22.59
CA ASN A 279 9.21 -12.36 21.78
C ASN A 279 9.27 -11.40 20.56
N GLY A 280 8.82 -10.15 20.75
CA GLY A 280 8.71 -9.15 19.70
C GLY A 280 7.56 -9.34 18.69
N ILE A 281 6.77 -10.41 18.79
CA ILE A 281 5.62 -10.67 17.91
C ILE A 281 4.33 -10.17 18.58
N PRO A 282 3.50 -9.37 17.88
CA PRO A 282 2.22 -8.88 18.40
C PRO A 282 1.16 -9.98 18.42
N TYR A 283 0.28 -9.94 19.43
CA TYR A 283 -0.95 -10.74 19.42
C TYR A 283 -2.00 -10.12 18.51
N VAL A 284 -2.40 -10.86 17.48
CA VAL A 284 -3.47 -10.46 16.56
C VAL A 284 -4.80 -10.41 17.30
N ASN A 285 -5.58 -9.35 17.08
CA ASN A 285 -6.92 -9.18 17.65
C ASN A 285 -7.00 -9.30 19.19
N HIS A 286 -5.93 -8.96 19.92
CA HIS A 286 -5.90 -9.08 21.38
C HIS A 286 -7.02 -8.30 22.09
N PHE A 287 -7.33 -7.10 21.60
CA PHE A 287 -8.35 -6.22 22.21
C PHE A 287 -9.75 -6.49 21.64
N GLN A 288 -10.22 -7.73 21.75
CA GLN A 288 -11.60 -8.14 21.46
C GLN A 288 -12.37 -8.35 22.77
N THR A 289 -13.54 -7.73 22.89
CA THR A 289 -14.40 -7.94 24.06
C THR A 289 -15.85 -7.62 23.76
N ASP A 290 -16.75 -8.31 24.44
CA ASP A 290 -18.19 -8.02 24.52
C ASP A 290 -18.58 -7.41 25.88
N SER A 291 -17.59 -7.13 26.75
CA SER A 291 -17.78 -6.47 28.05
C SER A 291 -17.32 -5.01 28.00
N PHE A 292 -18.23 -4.09 28.34
CA PHE A 292 -17.89 -2.67 28.46
C PHE A 292 -16.91 -2.41 29.63
N GLU A 293 -17.01 -3.15 30.74
CA GLU A 293 -16.05 -2.99 31.85
C GLU A 293 -14.64 -3.41 31.43
N GLN A 294 -14.50 -4.50 30.67
CA GLN A 294 -13.18 -4.91 30.16
C GLN A 294 -12.56 -3.82 29.27
N LEU A 295 -13.36 -3.20 28.40
CA LEU A 295 -12.91 -2.07 27.59
C LEU A 295 -12.44 -0.91 28.48
N LYS A 296 -13.23 -0.55 29.50
CA LYS A 296 -12.89 0.51 30.45
C LYS A 296 -11.60 0.20 31.22
N THR A 297 -11.40 -1.04 31.65
CA THR A 297 -10.15 -1.50 32.26
C THR A 297 -8.98 -1.24 31.33
N TRP A 298 -9.05 -1.63 30.05
CA TRP A 298 -7.97 -1.38 29.09
C TRP A 298 -7.67 0.12 28.90
N PHE A 299 -8.68 0.98 28.85
CA PHE A 299 -8.47 2.43 28.79
C PHE A 299 -7.71 2.99 30.00
N SER A 300 -7.77 2.31 31.16
CA SER A 300 -7.07 2.71 32.39
C SER A 300 -5.69 2.05 32.57
N THR A 301 -5.50 0.83 32.07
CA THR A 301 -4.29 0.02 32.35
C THR A 301 -3.35 -0.15 31.15
N VAL A 302 -3.83 0.06 29.92
CA VAL A 302 -3.05 -0.18 28.71
C VAL A 302 -2.67 1.14 28.04
N ASN A 303 -1.38 1.27 27.73
CA ASN A 303 -0.87 2.44 27.02
C ASN A 303 -1.43 2.51 25.58
N LYS A 304 -1.87 3.70 25.17
CA LYS A 304 -2.20 3.98 23.78
C LYS A 304 -0.94 3.88 22.91
N ALA A 305 -1.08 3.41 21.68
CA ALA A 305 0.02 3.34 20.74
C ALA A 305 0.45 4.76 20.35
N SER A 306 1.70 5.11 20.65
CA SER A 306 2.33 6.37 20.20
C SER A 306 3.03 6.22 18.86
N LEU A 307 3.39 4.99 18.49
CA LEU A 307 4.07 4.64 17.27
C LEU A 307 3.31 3.55 16.52
N LEU A 308 3.49 3.53 15.21
CA LEU A 308 3.08 2.44 14.34
C LEU A 308 4.34 1.79 13.78
N ASN A 309 4.53 0.49 14.05
CA ASN A 309 5.60 -0.30 13.46
C ASN A 309 5.11 -0.95 12.16
N VAL A 310 5.89 -0.87 11.09
CA VAL A 310 5.57 -1.44 9.78
C VAL A 310 6.73 -2.29 9.27
N HIS A 311 6.37 -3.45 8.73
CA HIS A 311 7.26 -4.43 8.14
C HIS A 311 6.97 -4.50 6.65
N MET A 312 7.96 -4.16 5.82
CA MET A 312 7.85 -4.19 4.37
C MET A 312 8.80 -5.27 3.82
N PHE A 313 8.31 -6.10 2.90
CA PHE A 313 9.13 -7.06 2.17
C PHE A 313 9.44 -6.52 0.78
N GLN A 314 10.70 -6.32 0.47
CA GLN A 314 11.19 -5.90 -0.84
C GLN A 314 11.68 -7.13 -1.61
N PRO A 315 10.96 -7.59 -2.66
CA PRO A 315 11.43 -8.69 -3.47
C PRO A 315 12.70 -8.29 -4.25
N ILE A 316 13.57 -9.26 -4.53
CA ILE A 316 14.66 -9.09 -5.50
C ILE A 316 14.12 -9.39 -6.89
N PRO A 317 14.19 -8.46 -7.85
CA PRO A 317 13.66 -8.68 -9.18
C PRO A 317 14.43 -9.79 -9.91
N SER A 318 13.70 -10.66 -10.61
CA SER A 318 14.28 -11.60 -11.58
C SER A 318 14.67 -10.85 -12.88
N ASN A 319 15.49 -11.46 -13.74
CA ASN A 319 16.05 -10.81 -14.95
C ASN A 319 15.01 -10.20 -15.91
N HIS A 320 13.73 -10.54 -15.78
CA HIS A 320 12.65 -10.08 -16.66
C HIS A 320 11.88 -8.87 -16.13
N LEU A 321 11.99 -8.52 -14.85
CA LEU A 321 11.25 -7.42 -14.22
C LEU A 321 12.17 -6.25 -13.91
N LYS A 322 11.88 -5.08 -14.49
CA LYS A 322 12.68 -3.85 -14.28
C LYS A 322 12.49 -3.25 -12.88
N SER A 323 11.39 -3.57 -12.21
CA SER A 323 11.05 -3.11 -10.87
C SER A 323 10.22 -4.17 -10.15
N SER A 324 10.47 -4.36 -8.86
CA SER A 324 9.65 -5.21 -7.98
C SER A 324 9.10 -4.35 -6.88
N SER A 325 7.78 -4.34 -6.72
CA SER A 325 7.17 -3.49 -5.72
C SER A 325 7.23 -4.11 -4.31
N PRO A 326 7.59 -3.32 -3.28
CA PRO A 326 7.57 -3.78 -1.90
C PRO A 326 6.15 -4.10 -1.40
N PHE A 327 6.06 -5.13 -0.57
CA PHE A 327 4.83 -5.69 -0.02
C PHE A 327 4.70 -5.39 1.48
N VAL A 328 3.53 -4.95 1.94
CA VAL A 328 3.27 -4.73 3.38
C VAL A 328 3.06 -6.08 4.07
N LEU A 329 4.07 -6.52 4.83
CA LEU A 329 4.05 -7.80 5.54
C LEU A 329 3.22 -7.72 6.83
N ALA A 330 3.40 -6.68 7.63
CA ALA A 330 2.68 -6.47 8.89
C ALA A 330 2.68 -5.00 9.31
N ALA A 331 1.66 -4.58 10.07
CA ALA A 331 1.60 -3.26 10.70
C ALA A 331 0.85 -3.31 12.03
N TYR A 332 1.34 -2.63 13.06
CA TYR A 332 0.71 -2.61 14.38
C TYR A 332 1.13 -1.43 15.26
N GLY A 333 0.23 -1.00 16.14
CA GLY A 333 0.49 0.03 17.13
C GLY A 333 1.43 -0.47 18.23
N VAL A 334 2.45 0.32 18.57
CA VAL A 334 3.43 0.01 19.62
C VAL A 334 3.75 1.24 20.47
N ASN A 335 4.48 0.97 21.54
CA ASN A 335 5.19 1.98 22.33
C ASN A 335 6.71 1.79 22.15
N ASN A 336 7.51 2.57 22.89
CA ASN A 336 8.98 2.50 22.82
C ASN A 336 9.63 1.41 23.70
N GLN A 337 8.88 0.42 24.19
CA GLN A 337 9.40 -0.56 25.16
C GLN A 337 10.06 -1.81 24.52
N CYS A 338 10.02 -1.94 23.19
CA CYS A 338 10.58 -3.11 22.50
C CYS A 338 12.12 -3.17 22.63
N THR A 339 12.64 -4.30 23.10
CA THR A 339 14.09 -4.49 23.31
C THR A 339 14.81 -4.99 22.05
N SER A 340 16.15 -4.90 22.04
CA SER A 340 16.96 -5.52 20.98
C SER A 340 16.74 -7.02 20.88
N ILE A 341 16.49 -7.72 21.98
CA ILE A 341 16.24 -9.17 21.97
C ILE A 341 14.88 -9.48 21.33
N ASP A 342 13.86 -8.68 21.59
CA ASP A 342 12.54 -8.82 20.96
C ASP A 342 12.63 -8.66 19.44
N ILE A 343 13.39 -7.66 18.98
CA ILE A 343 13.67 -7.44 17.55
C ILE A 343 14.28 -8.69 16.92
N LEU A 344 15.27 -9.29 17.59
CA LEU A 344 15.95 -10.49 17.07
C LEU A 344 15.06 -11.71 16.96
N LYS A 345 14.25 -11.95 17.99
CA LYS A 345 13.27 -13.04 17.96
C LYS A 345 12.24 -12.81 16.86
N ARG A 346 11.82 -11.55 16.66
CA ARG A 346 10.93 -11.17 15.56
C ARG A 346 11.55 -11.42 14.18
N TRP A 347 12.79 -11.00 13.95
CA TRP A 347 13.48 -11.26 12.67
C TRP A 347 13.66 -12.75 12.41
N SER A 348 13.99 -13.53 13.44
CA SER A 348 14.09 -14.99 13.34
C SER A 348 12.75 -15.62 12.95
N TYR A 349 11.65 -15.19 13.59
CA TYR A 349 10.30 -15.63 13.25
C TYR A 349 9.92 -15.30 11.80
N ILE A 350 10.18 -14.06 11.35
CA ILE A 350 9.91 -13.64 9.97
C ILE A 350 10.69 -14.51 8.98
N TYR A 351 11.96 -14.76 9.28
CA TYR A 351 12.81 -15.64 8.47
C TYR A 351 12.24 -17.06 8.39
N ASP A 352 11.94 -17.69 9.53
CA ASP A 352 11.46 -19.07 9.59
C ASP A 352 10.13 -19.24 8.84
N GLU A 353 9.19 -18.31 9.02
CA GLU A 353 7.90 -18.34 8.32
C GLU A 353 8.06 -18.12 6.81
N CYS A 354 8.94 -17.24 6.37
CA CYS A 354 9.24 -17.08 4.95
C CYS A 354 9.90 -18.33 4.35
N CYS A 355 10.83 -18.96 5.07
CA CYS A 355 11.47 -20.19 4.63
C CYS A 355 10.46 -21.35 4.47
N LYS A 356 9.49 -21.48 5.36
CA LYS A 356 8.36 -22.44 5.20
C LYS A 356 7.58 -22.22 3.91
N LYS A 357 7.55 -21.00 3.38
CA LYS A 357 6.92 -20.62 2.11
C LYS A 357 7.90 -20.63 0.93
N GLN A 358 9.11 -21.18 1.09
CA GLN A 358 10.17 -21.22 0.07
C GLN A 358 10.64 -19.83 -0.38
N ILE A 359 10.58 -18.86 0.52
CA ILE A 359 11.08 -17.51 0.31
C ILE A 359 12.31 -17.30 1.20
N ARG A 360 13.44 -16.98 0.58
CA ARG A 360 14.68 -16.68 1.28
C ARG A 360 14.77 -15.18 1.60
N VAL A 361 14.70 -14.86 2.88
CA VAL A 361 15.06 -13.52 3.37
C VAL A 361 16.59 -13.37 3.34
N ILE A 362 17.09 -12.41 2.58
CA ILE A 362 18.53 -12.11 2.48
C ILE A 362 19.01 -11.33 3.70
N GLY A 363 18.18 -10.42 4.21
CA GLY A 363 18.56 -9.51 5.29
C GLY A 363 17.45 -8.57 5.73
N PHE A 364 17.80 -7.76 6.72
CA PHE A 364 16.93 -6.76 7.34
C PHE A 364 17.52 -5.34 7.24
N SER A 365 16.68 -4.34 7.03
CA SER A 365 17.05 -2.92 7.09
C SER A 365 16.18 -2.14 8.06
N THR A 366 16.81 -1.17 8.72
CA THR A 366 16.16 -0.29 9.70
C THR A 366 16.75 1.11 9.65
N ASP A 367 16.11 2.06 10.32
CA ASP A 367 16.79 3.31 10.72
C ASP A 367 17.89 3.00 11.77
N ALA A 368 18.85 3.91 11.87
CA ALA A 368 19.96 3.95 12.81
C ALA A 368 19.53 4.32 14.24
N ASP A 369 18.47 3.68 14.73
CA ASP A 369 18.08 3.64 16.15
C ASP A 369 18.98 2.62 16.88
N ALA A 370 19.40 2.98 18.09
CA ALA A 370 20.30 2.18 18.91
C ALA A 370 19.80 0.75 19.18
N LYS A 371 18.47 0.54 19.33
CA LYS A 371 17.91 -0.79 19.63
C LYS A 371 18.07 -1.76 18.45
N TYR A 372 17.85 -1.30 17.22
CA TYR A 372 18.05 -2.08 16.01
C TYR A 372 19.54 -2.31 15.75
N LEU A 373 20.37 -1.29 15.95
CA LEU A 373 21.81 -1.42 15.80
C LEU A 373 22.40 -2.45 16.77
N SER A 374 21.94 -2.46 18.01
CA SER A 374 22.31 -3.47 19.01
C SER A 374 21.89 -4.88 18.56
N ALA A 375 20.66 -5.05 18.05
CA ALA A 375 20.20 -6.30 17.47
C ALA A 375 21.08 -6.79 16.31
N MET A 376 21.40 -5.91 15.34
CA MET A 376 22.27 -6.23 14.21
C MET A 376 23.67 -6.70 14.68
N ARG A 377 24.26 -6.02 15.66
CA ARG A 377 25.57 -6.40 16.24
C ARG A 377 25.52 -7.79 16.88
N LEU A 378 24.51 -8.04 17.69
CA LEU A 378 24.31 -9.32 18.39
C LEU A 378 24.20 -10.49 17.41
N THR A 379 23.50 -10.32 16.28
CA THR A 379 23.30 -11.40 15.29
C THR A 379 24.48 -11.62 14.38
N SER A 380 25.04 -10.54 13.85
CA SER A 380 26.18 -10.60 12.92
C SER A 380 27.48 -11.02 13.59
N GLY A 381 27.50 -11.04 14.93
CA GLY A 381 28.72 -11.24 15.71
C GLY A 381 29.66 -10.04 15.68
N PHE A 382 29.19 -8.89 15.21
CA PHE A 382 29.96 -7.66 15.11
C PHE A 382 30.19 -7.08 16.51
N PHE A 383 31.23 -7.61 17.18
CA PHE A 383 31.62 -7.20 18.52
C PHE A 383 30.45 -7.27 19.50
N ALA A 384 29.71 -8.38 19.45
CA ALA A 384 28.67 -8.75 20.39
C ALA A 384 28.38 -10.26 20.21
N ASN A 385 27.91 -10.93 21.26
CA ASN A 385 27.50 -12.33 21.15
C ASN A 385 26.33 -12.64 22.08
N LEU A 386 25.34 -13.35 21.56
CA LEU A 386 24.30 -14.00 22.35
C LEU A 386 24.72 -15.44 22.61
N THR A 387 24.88 -15.81 23.87
CA THR A 387 25.22 -17.20 24.24
C THR A 387 24.09 -18.17 23.91
N ASN A 388 22.84 -17.69 23.92
CA ASN A 388 21.65 -18.54 23.88
C ASN A 388 20.96 -18.58 22.51
N ILE A 389 21.34 -17.72 21.55
CA ILE A 389 20.75 -17.65 20.22
C ILE A 389 21.86 -17.73 19.18
N LYS A 390 22.00 -18.89 18.53
CA LYS A 390 23.09 -19.19 17.60
C LYS A 390 22.63 -19.23 16.15
N LEU A 391 22.13 -18.10 15.63
CA LEU A 391 21.61 -18.02 14.26
C LEU A 391 22.66 -18.38 13.19
N HIS A 392 23.94 -18.13 13.47
CA HIS A 392 25.05 -18.46 12.57
C HIS A 392 25.29 -19.97 12.40
N GLU A 393 24.84 -20.82 13.33
CA GLU A 393 24.98 -22.29 13.25
C GLU A 393 23.79 -22.94 12.50
N ASN A 394 22.84 -22.15 11.99
CA ASN A 394 21.70 -22.66 11.23
C ASN A 394 22.17 -23.27 9.89
N ASP A 395 21.59 -24.40 9.50
CA ASP A 395 21.95 -25.13 8.27
C ASP A 395 21.79 -24.30 6.99
N ASP A 396 20.81 -23.39 6.98
CA ASP A 396 20.51 -22.46 5.89
C ASP A 396 21.37 -21.17 5.95
N ALA A 397 22.35 -21.07 6.85
CA ALA A 397 23.21 -19.90 6.93
C ALA A 397 24.07 -19.75 5.65
N PHE A 398 24.16 -18.52 5.16
CA PHE A 398 25.10 -18.17 4.09
C PHE A 398 26.53 -18.34 4.57
N LYS A 399 27.41 -18.81 3.69
CA LYS A 399 28.81 -19.09 4.02
C LYS A 399 29.73 -18.32 3.10
N ILE A 400 30.72 -17.61 3.63
CA ILE A 400 31.73 -16.95 2.79
C ILE A 400 33.13 -17.42 3.14
N ASN A 401 33.95 -17.59 2.10
CA ASN A 401 35.39 -17.78 2.27
C ASN A 401 36.06 -16.43 2.52
N ILE A 402 36.55 -16.23 3.75
CA ILE A 402 37.29 -15.03 4.15
C ILE A 402 38.78 -15.40 4.18
N PRO A 403 39.64 -14.73 3.41
CA PRO A 403 41.07 -14.95 3.49
C PRO A 403 41.62 -14.65 4.90
N PRO A 404 42.47 -15.52 5.48
CA PRO A 404 42.95 -15.36 6.87
C PRO A 404 43.71 -14.05 7.12
N HIS A 405 44.31 -13.47 6.07
CA HIS A 405 45.06 -12.21 6.15
C HIS A 405 44.18 -10.95 6.10
N TRP A 406 42.86 -11.07 5.89
CA TRP A 406 41.94 -9.94 5.92
C TRP A 406 41.62 -9.51 7.36
N THR A 407 42.60 -8.87 8.00
CA THR A 407 42.52 -8.37 9.38
C THR A 407 41.49 -7.26 9.57
N TRP A 408 41.05 -6.64 8.48
CA TRP A 408 40.10 -5.52 8.41
C TRP A 408 38.64 -5.95 8.25
N PHE A 409 38.36 -7.25 8.12
CA PHE A 409 37.00 -7.77 8.00
C PHE A 409 36.54 -8.42 9.29
N PHE A 410 35.49 -7.89 9.91
CA PHE A 410 35.08 -8.26 11.27
C PHE A 410 33.82 -9.13 11.39
N LEU A 411 33.14 -9.45 10.28
CA LEU A 411 31.97 -10.33 10.31
C LEU A 411 32.37 -11.80 10.35
N ARG A 412 31.53 -12.63 10.99
CA ARG A 412 31.65 -14.10 10.94
C ARG A 412 31.52 -14.61 9.52
N SER A 413 32.16 -15.73 9.19
CA SER A 413 32.05 -16.38 7.88
C SER A 413 30.69 -17.03 7.60
N GLN A 414 29.85 -17.17 8.63
CA GLN A 414 28.50 -17.74 8.53
C GLN A 414 27.48 -16.76 9.11
N GLN A 415 26.46 -16.44 8.31
CA GLN A 415 25.34 -15.58 8.71
C GLN A 415 24.03 -16.08 8.13
N LEU A 416 22.99 -16.14 8.96
CA LEU A 416 21.64 -16.51 8.49
C LEU A 416 21.05 -15.46 7.56
N PHE A 417 21.22 -14.19 7.93
CA PHE A 417 20.76 -13.04 7.16
C PHE A 417 21.66 -11.83 7.43
N LEU A 418 21.70 -10.91 6.46
CA LEU A 418 22.53 -9.69 6.46
C LEU A 418 21.78 -8.48 7.02
N PHE A 419 22.49 -7.37 7.23
CA PHE A 419 21.93 -6.14 7.79
C PHE A 419 22.39 -4.89 7.06
N PHE A 420 21.44 -3.96 6.85
CA PHE A 420 21.74 -2.63 6.33
C PHE A 420 21.03 -1.55 7.13
N GLN A 421 21.79 -0.56 7.58
CA GLN A 421 21.28 0.68 8.12
C GLN A 421 20.92 1.62 6.97
N ASP A 422 19.77 2.30 7.04
CA ASP A 422 19.36 3.21 5.96
C ASP A 422 20.38 4.33 5.74
N ALA A 423 21.03 4.32 4.57
CA ALA A 423 22.05 5.27 4.20
C ALA A 423 21.54 6.72 4.13
N THR A 424 20.26 6.93 3.83
CA THR A 424 19.64 8.26 3.84
C THR A 424 19.63 8.83 5.25
N HIS A 425 19.32 7.99 6.23
CA HIS A 425 19.33 8.35 7.65
C HIS A 425 20.76 8.50 8.20
N VAL A 426 21.69 7.65 7.77
CA VAL A 426 23.12 7.80 8.09
C VAL A 426 23.65 9.14 7.57
N ALA A 427 23.33 9.52 6.32
CA ALA A 427 23.74 10.78 5.71
C ALA A 427 23.15 12.01 6.44
N THR A 428 21.86 11.98 6.77
CA THR A 428 21.22 13.08 7.52
C THR A 428 21.75 13.19 8.94
N LYS A 429 21.98 12.08 9.66
CA LYS A 429 22.64 12.09 10.98
C LYS A 429 24.08 12.62 10.90
N TRP A 430 24.81 12.30 9.83
CA TRP A 430 26.15 12.86 9.55
C TRP A 430 26.10 14.38 9.33
N ARG A 431 25.15 14.89 8.53
CA ARG A 431 24.92 16.34 8.38
C ARG A 431 24.52 16.98 9.70
N ASN A 432 23.57 16.41 10.43
CA ASN A 432 23.08 16.98 11.69
C ASN A 432 24.19 17.10 12.73
N ARG A 433 25.16 16.18 12.72
CA ARG A 433 26.34 16.25 13.60
C ARG A 433 27.22 17.46 13.30
N LEU A 434 27.34 17.88 12.04
CA LEU A 434 28.05 19.11 11.65
C LEU A 434 27.32 20.37 12.13
N LEU A 435 25.99 20.34 12.16
CA LEU A 435 25.13 21.47 12.53
C LEU A 435 24.85 21.55 14.05
N ALA A 436 25.20 20.52 14.81
CA ALA A 436 24.90 20.43 16.24
C ALA A 436 25.79 21.39 17.05
N SER A 437 25.17 22.24 17.88
CA SER A 437 25.89 23.15 18.79
C SER A 437 26.70 22.42 19.87
N THR A 438 26.34 21.18 20.17
CA THR A 438 27.02 20.33 21.15
C THR A 438 28.22 19.59 20.58
N ALA A 439 28.42 19.62 19.25
CA ALA A 439 29.53 18.97 18.58
C ALA A 439 30.70 19.95 18.39
N HIS A 440 31.91 19.48 18.71
CA HIS A 440 33.15 20.18 18.46
C HIS A 440 34.06 19.28 17.63
N LEU A 441 33.60 18.93 16.43
CA LEU A 441 34.31 18.00 15.55
C LEU A 441 35.70 18.55 15.19
N VAL A 442 36.72 17.71 15.31
CA VAL A 442 38.12 18.06 15.00
C VAL A 442 38.77 16.91 14.27
N LEU A 443 39.40 17.18 13.14
CA LEU A 443 40.14 16.20 12.35
C LEU A 443 41.55 16.74 12.11
N GLY A 444 42.54 16.13 12.74
CA GLY A 444 43.89 16.71 12.80
C GLY A 444 43.89 17.99 13.64
N GLN A 445 44.75 18.95 13.31
CA GLN A 445 44.81 20.22 14.05
C GLN A 445 43.71 21.22 13.67
N GLN A 446 42.78 20.85 12.79
CA GLN A 446 41.76 21.75 12.25
C GLN A 446 40.34 21.38 12.71
N PRO A 447 39.47 22.38 12.97
CA PRO A 447 38.08 22.15 13.29
C PRO A 447 37.27 21.77 12.03
N ILE A 448 36.27 20.92 12.22
CA ILE A 448 35.21 20.70 11.25
C ILE A 448 34.03 21.57 11.68
N THR A 449 33.65 22.55 10.87
CA THR A 449 32.60 23.49 11.23
C THR A 449 31.70 23.91 10.06
N MET A 450 30.44 24.21 10.39
CA MET A 450 29.48 24.85 9.49
C MET A 450 29.87 26.28 9.10
N GLN A 451 30.69 26.99 9.90
CA GLN A 451 31.13 28.35 9.56
C GLN A 451 31.88 28.38 8.23
N HIS A 452 32.62 27.32 7.88
CA HIS A 452 33.28 27.22 6.58
C HIS A 452 32.26 27.25 5.43
N LEU A 453 31.09 26.64 5.60
CA LEU A 453 30.01 26.66 4.59
C LEU A 453 29.26 28.00 4.58
N GLN A 454 29.07 28.64 5.74
CA GLN A 454 28.49 29.99 5.82
C GLN A 454 29.39 31.00 5.08
N ASN A 455 30.71 30.92 5.26
CA ASN A 455 31.65 31.78 4.55
C ASN A 455 31.60 31.60 3.03
N ILE A 456 31.34 30.39 2.52
CA ILE A 456 31.13 30.16 1.09
C ILE A 456 29.88 30.90 0.60
N ILE A 457 28.80 30.88 1.38
CA ILE A 457 27.54 31.58 1.07
C ILE A 457 27.72 33.10 1.13
N ASP A 458 28.47 33.59 2.11
CA ASP A 458 28.52 35.01 2.45
C ASP A 458 29.63 35.79 1.73
N ASN A 459 30.83 35.21 1.61
CA ASN A 459 32.04 36.00 1.47
C ASN A 459 33.08 35.37 0.52
N GLY A 460 32.68 34.89 -0.66
CA GLY A 460 33.71 34.47 -1.62
C GLY A 460 33.28 33.91 -2.97
N TYR A 461 32.02 33.52 -3.16
CA TYR A 461 31.58 32.80 -4.37
C TYR A 461 30.17 33.19 -4.78
N ASN A 462 29.83 33.11 -6.06
CA ASN A 462 28.45 33.32 -6.49
C ASN A 462 27.62 32.07 -6.21
N LYS A 463 26.33 32.25 -5.89
CA LYS A 463 25.40 31.12 -5.69
C LYS A 463 25.38 30.11 -6.86
N LEU A 464 25.63 30.57 -8.08
CA LEU A 464 25.70 29.68 -9.26
C LEU A 464 26.91 28.75 -9.22
N ASP A 465 27.98 29.13 -8.52
CA ASP A 465 29.23 28.38 -8.43
C ASP A 465 29.15 27.26 -7.39
N HIS A 466 28.28 27.37 -6.38
CA HIS A 466 28.22 26.42 -5.26
C HIS A 466 26.82 25.86 -4.96
N GLY A 467 25.75 26.53 -5.39
CA GLY A 467 24.36 26.07 -5.26
C GLY A 467 23.75 26.10 -3.84
N LEU A 468 24.51 26.47 -2.82
CA LEU A 468 24.08 26.50 -1.41
C LEU A 468 23.18 27.69 -1.09
N VAL A 469 22.25 27.48 -0.14
CA VAL A 469 21.48 28.53 0.52
C VAL A 469 21.48 28.32 2.03
N TYR A 470 21.18 29.36 2.81
CA TYR A 470 21.13 29.28 4.28
C TYR A 470 20.21 28.18 4.83
N THR A 471 19.11 27.88 4.13
CA THR A 471 18.22 26.78 4.53
C THR A 471 18.89 25.42 4.47
N ASP A 472 19.93 25.25 3.65
CA ASP A 472 20.70 24.00 3.59
C ASP A 472 21.56 23.78 4.85
N LEU A 473 21.83 24.84 5.61
CA LEU A 473 22.56 24.81 6.89
C LEU A 473 21.62 24.97 8.10
N ASN A 474 20.30 24.90 7.91
CA ASN A 474 19.34 25.04 8.99
C ASN A 474 19.28 23.76 9.85
N PRO A 475 19.61 23.83 11.16
CA PRO A 475 19.56 22.67 12.06
C PRO A 475 18.13 22.24 12.44
N LYS A 476 17.11 23.07 12.19
CA LYS A 476 15.71 22.72 12.52
C LYS A 476 15.15 21.60 11.65
N ASP A 477 15.58 21.53 10.39
CA ASP A 477 15.16 20.50 9.44
C ASP A 477 16.18 19.34 9.44
N LYS A 478 16.02 18.45 10.43
CA LYS A 478 16.91 17.31 10.66
C LYS A 478 16.79 16.21 9.60
N GLN A 479 15.70 16.18 8.84
CA GLN A 479 15.42 15.14 7.83
C GLN A 479 15.76 15.59 6.39
N ASN A 480 16.38 16.75 6.22
CA ASN A 480 16.70 17.29 4.91
C ASN A 480 17.86 16.56 4.21
N TYR A 481 17.51 15.48 3.50
CA TYR A 481 18.47 14.74 2.69
C TYR A 481 19.00 15.57 1.50
N THR A 482 18.16 16.42 0.89
CA THR A 482 18.57 17.26 -0.25
C THR A 482 19.75 18.16 0.12
N SER A 483 19.75 18.70 1.32
CA SER A 483 20.87 19.51 1.81
C SER A 483 22.14 18.69 2.01
N CYS A 484 22.06 17.40 2.32
CA CYS A 484 23.22 16.51 2.37
C CYS A 484 23.89 16.39 1.00
N GLU A 485 23.10 16.24 -0.07
CA GLU A 485 23.62 16.17 -1.45
C GLU A 485 24.28 17.48 -1.87
N LYS A 486 23.68 18.62 -1.53
CA LYS A 486 24.20 19.94 -1.90
C LYS A 486 25.50 20.29 -1.18
N ILE A 487 25.58 20.09 0.14
CA ILE A 487 26.81 20.42 0.90
C ILE A 487 27.97 19.50 0.52
N ALA A 488 27.67 18.31 -0.01
CA ALA A 488 28.66 17.35 -0.49
C ALA A 488 28.81 17.36 -2.03
N SER A 489 28.34 18.41 -2.71
CA SER A 489 28.49 18.54 -4.16
C SER A 489 29.96 18.73 -4.54
N GLU A 490 30.34 18.32 -5.76
CA GLU A 490 31.72 18.51 -6.22
C GLU A 490 32.12 19.99 -6.27
N ASP A 491 31.18 20.87 -6.59
CA ASP A 491 31.40 22.32 -6.61
C ASP A 491 31.80 22.87 -5.24
N VAL A 492 31.06 22.49 -4.19
CA VAL A 492 31.37 22.90 -2.80
C VAL A 492 32.68 22.26 -2.32
N LEU A 493 32.88 20.98 -2.63
CA LEU A 493 34.11 20.27 -2.26
C LEU A 493 35.34 20.86 -2.93
N ASN A 494 35.24 21.27 -4.19
CA ASN A 494 36.32 21.93 -4.90
C ASN A 494 36.67 23.26 -4.24
N ILE A 495 35.69 24.08 -3.86
CA ILE A 495 35.94 25.35 -3.16
C ILE A 495 36.69 25.10 -1.83
N LEU A 496 36.21 24.17 -1.00
CA LEU A 496 36.85 23.85 0.27
C LEU A 496 38.28 23.29 0.09
N LYS A 497 38.52 22.47 -0.93
CA LYS A 497 39.84 21.88 -1.19
C LYS A 497 40.92 22.92 -1.47
N HIS A 498 40.58 24.07 -2.05
CA HIS A 498 41.56 25.12 -2.37
C HIS A 498 41.96 25.96 -1.14
N ASN A 499 41.15 25.97 -0.08
CA ASN A 499 41.44 26.72 1.14
C ASN A 499 42.04 25.79 2.21
N ARG A 500 43.32 26.05 2.55
CA ARG A 500 44.08 25.27 3.54
C ARG A 500 43.39 25.21 4.92
N ASP A 501 42.67 26.25 5.32
CA ASP A 501 42.02 26.31 6.63
C ASP A 501 40.74 25.47 6.71
N THR A 502 40.22 25.04 5.55
CA THR A 502 38.97 24.28 5.45
C THR A 502 39.18 22.80 5.15
N GLN A 503 40.44 22.33 5.14
CA GLN A 503 40.80 20.97 4.74
C GLN A 503 40.09 19.89 5.59
N ALA A 504 39.94 20.10 6.89
CA ALA A 504 39.19 19.17 7.74
C ALA A 504 37.70 19.08 7.36
N THR A 505 37.04 20.22 7.09
CA THR A 505 35.65 20.24 6.61
C THR A 505 35.54 19.62 5.22
N TYR A 506 36.50 19.87 4.32
CA TYR A 506 36.57 19.20 3.01
C TYR A 506 36.56 17.68 3.16
N VAL A 507 37.45 17.12 3.99
CA VAL A 507 37.50 15.67 4.21
C VAL A 507 36.18 15.17 4.78
N TYR A 508 35.63 15.84 5.80
CA TYR A 508 34.36 15.45 6.41
C TYR A 508 33.19 15.38 5.41
N LEU A 509 33.07 16.36 4.51
CA LEU A 509 32.03 16.38 3.48
C LEU A 509 32.35 15.44 2.31
N ARG A 510 33.64 15.20 2.02
CA ARG A 510 34.05 14.18 1.05
C ARG A 510 33.66 12.78 1.51
N LEU A 511 33.75 12.49 2.81
CA LEU A 511 33.26 11.25 3.39
C LEU A 511 31.73 11.13 3.24
N LEU A 512 30.98 12.21 3.47
CA LEU A 512 29.54 12.24 3.21
C LEU A 512 29.22 11.93 1.73
N LYS A 513 29.97 12.50 0.79
CA LYS A 513 29.86 12.18 -0.65
C LYS A 513 30.13 10.70 -0.93
N HIS A 514 31.16 10.11 -0.31
CA HIS A 514 31.44 8.67 -0.44
C HIS A 514 30.32 7.79 0.13
N ILE A 515 29.65 8.17 1.23
CA ILE A 515 28.46 7.47 1.75
C ILE A 515 27.33 7.47 0.70
N ILE A 516 27.06 8.63 0.08
CA ILE A 516 26.04 8.78 -0.95
C ILE A 516 26.35 7.91 -2.19
N ILE A 517 27.59 7.96 -2.68
CA ILE A 517 28.05 7.13 -3.82
C ILE A 517 27.94 5.64 -3.48
N ALA A 518 28.36 5.25 -2.27
CA ALA A 518 28.38 3.86 -1.87
C ALA A 518 26.97 3.27 -1.83
N TYR A 519 25.98 3.98 -1.26
CA TYR A 519 24.72 3.37 -0.85
C TYR A 519 23.43 3.97 -1.45
N VAL A 520 23.46 5.21 -1.97
CA VAL A 520 22.24 5.90 -2.42
C VAL A 520 22.19 6.08 -3.94
N GLU A 521 23.33 6.45 -4.54
CA GLU A 521 23.41 6.69 -5.98
C GLU A 521 23.13 5.40 -6.76
N ARG A 522 22.23 5.43 -7.76
CA ARG A 522 21.73 4.23 -8.45
C ARG A 522 22.65 3.72 -9.57
N SER A 523 23.38 4.63 -10.20
CA SER A 523 24.27 4.38 -11.35
C SER A 523 25.64 3.81 -10.95
N THR A 524 25.98 3.83 -9.66
CA THR A 524 27.31 3.40 -9.20
C THR A 524 27.46 1.89 -9.29
N ASN A 525 28.58 1.45 -9.87
CA ASN A 525 28.95 0.05 -10.01
C ASN A 525 29.49 -0.53 -8.68
N ILE A 526 29.53 -1.86 -8.50
CA ILE A 526 29.91 -2.46 -7.21
C ILE A 526 31.34 -2.15 -6.78
N LYS A 527 32.27 -2.00 -7.74
CA LYS A 527 33.68 -1.70 -7.46
C LYS A 527 33.79 -0.35 -6.77
N ASP A 528 33.15 0.67 -7.33
CA ASP A 528 33.20 2.04 -6.82
C ASP A 528 32.40 2.19 -5.52
N ARG A 529 31.33 1.39 -5.34
CA ARG A 529 30.61 1.29 -4.08
C ARG A 529 31.48 0.73 -2.96
N LEU A 530 32.15 -0.40 -3.20
CA LEU A 530 33.08 -1.00 -2.24
C LEU A 530 34.23 -0.05 -1.92
N HIS A 531 34.83 0.56 -2.95
CA HIS A 531 35.90 1.53 -2.74
C HIS A 531 35.44 2.67 -1.84
N SER A 532 34.31 3.30 -2.15
CA SER A 532 33.78 4.43 -1.38
C SER A 532 33.40 4.03 0.05
N ALA A 533 32.72 2.89 0.23
CA ALA A 533 32.36 2.38 1.56
C ALA A 533 33.59 2.17 2.45
N TRP A 534 34.62 1.50 1.93
CA TRP A 534 35.84 1.19 2.69
C TRP A 534 36.72 2.43 2.91
N THR A 535 36.76 3.39 1.98
CA THR A 535 37.43 4.69 2.20
C THR A 535 36.85 5.40 3.42
N VAL A 536 35.52 5.38 3.59
CA VAL A 536 34.87 5.99 4.75
C VAL A 536 35.24 5.25 6.04
N VAL A 537 35.16 3.91 6.06
CA VAL A 537 35.54 3.09 7.21
C VAL A 537 36.97 3.37 7.66
N PHE A 538 37.93 3.33 6.72
CA PHE A 538 39.34 3.53 7.05
C PHE A 538 39.65 4.96 7.48
N THR A 539 39.04 5.97 6.84
CA THR A 539 39.24 7.36 7.26
C THR A 539 38.68 7.59 8.66
N CYS A 540 37.49 7.04 8.98
CA CYS A 540 36.91 7.11 10.31
C CYS A 540 37.76 6.38 11.36
N SER A 541 38.34 5.23 10.99
CA SER A 541 39.24 4.46 11.85
C SER A 541 40.51 5.26 12.20
N LEU A 542 41.18 5.82 11.18
CA LEU A 542 42.36 6.67 11.36
C LEU A 542 42.02 7.90 12.22
N TRP A 543 40.89 8.55 11.94
CA TRP A 543 40.40 9.70 12.71
C TRP A 543 40.19 9.37 14.19
N LYS A 544 39.48 8.28 14.48
CA LYS A 544 39.17 7.84 15.85
C LYS A 544 40.45 7.49 16.62
N LEU A 545 41.37 6.75 15.99
CA LEU A 545 42.66 6.42 16.59
C LEU A 545 43.49 7.66 16.87
N TRP A 546 43.52 8.62 15.95
CA TRP A 546 44.22 9.88 16.14
C TRP A 546 43.65 10.68 17.32
N ILE A 547 42.31 10.78 17.45
CA ILE A 547 41.67 11.41 18.63
C ILE A 547 42.12 10.72 19.90
N LYS A 548 42.12 9.38 19.93
CA LYS A 548 42.51 8.59 21.09
C LYS A 548 43.95 8.92 21.50
N HIS A 549 44.91 8.90 20.58
CA HIS A 549 46.33 9.14 20.89
C HIS A 549 46.64 10.61 21.21
N ASN A 550 46.01 11.57 20.54
CA ASN A 550 46.25 13.00 20.78
C ASN A 550 45.62 13.49 22.10
N ILE A 551 44.42 13.00 22.44
CA ILE A 551 43.76 13.41 23.71
C ILE A 551 44.39 12.68 24.92
N PHE A 552 44.78 11.40 24.79
CA PHE A 552 45.46 10.69 25.88
C PHE A 552 46.84 11.26 26.21
N THR A 553 47.58 11.78 25.23
CA THR A 553 48.90 12.40 25.48
C THR A 553 48.78 13.74 26.23
N ARG A 554 47.66 14.46 26.08
CA ARG A 554 47.41 15.72 26.80
C ARG A 554 46.79 15.54 28.21
N SER A 555 46.12 14.42 28.51
CA SER A 555 45.39 14.23 29.77
C SER A 555 46.15 13.47 30.87
N ASN A 556 47.49 13.46 30.85
CA ASN A 556 48.29 12.95 31.98
C ASN A 556 48.15 13.81 33.27
N SER A 557 47.35 14.87 33.28
CA SER A 557 46.90 15.57 34.48
C SER A 557 45.53 15.06 34.95
N THR A 558 45.57 14.18 35.95
CA THR A 558 44.60 14.07 37.06
C THR A 558 43.15 14.52 36.79
N LYS A 559 42.31 13.64 36.23
CA LYS A 559 40.86 13.49 36.52
C LYS A 559 40.25 12.45 35.57
N LYS A 560 40.05 11.21 36.04
CA LYS A 560 39.59 10.08 35.19
C LYS A 560 38.08 10.09 34.90
N ASP A 561 37.24 10.68 35.75
CA ASP A 561 35.78 10.49 35.64
C ASP A 561 35.03 11.57 34.83
N GLU A 562 35.58 12.78 34.63
CA GLU A 562 34.99 13.80 33.74
C GLU A 562 35.35 13.61 32.25
N THR A 563 36.28 12.69 31.94
CA THR A 563 36.88 12.58 30.59
C THR A 563 36.09 11.75 29.58
N LYS A 564 35.15 10.89 30.02
CA LYS A 564 34.39 10.03 29.10
C LYS A 564 33.30 10.80 28.34
N LYS A 565 32.54 11.66 29.04
CA LYS A 565 31.56 12.59 28.44
C LYS A 565 32.19 13.66 27.52
N SER A 566 33.49 13.94 27.68
CA SER A 566 34.23 14.94 26.91
C SER A 566 34.70 14.44 25.53
N LYS A 567 34.82 13.11 25.31
CA LYS A 567 35.41 12.55 24.06
C LYS A 567 34.43 12.49 22.89
N ASP A 568 33.16 12.24 23.16
CA ASP A 568 32.15 12.01 22.11
C ASP A 568 31.89 13.28 21.28
N LYS A 569 32.09 14.47 21.85
CA LYS A 569 31.90 15.76 21.14
C LYS A 569 32.89 15.99 19.99
N TYR A 570 34.04 15.32 19.99
CA TYR A 570 35.09 15.51 18.97
C TYR A 570 34.96 14.59 17.76
N PHE A 571 34.05 13.63 17.80
CA PHE A 571 33.85 12.61 16.76
C PHE A 571 32.36 12.47 16.39
N LEU A 572 32.11 11.57 15.43
CA LEU A 572 30.79 11.09 15.08
C LEU A 572 30.09 10.45 16.28
N THR A 573 28.77 10.42 16.25
CA THR A 573 28.01 9.63 17.23
C THR A 573 28.26 8.14 17.00
N ILE A 574 28.21 7.36 18.08
CA ILE A 574 28.44 5.91 18.04
C ILE A 574 27.49 5.21 17.05
N PRO A 575 26.18 5.53 16.99
CA PRO A 575 25.28 4.90 16.03
C PRO A 575 25.71 5.11 14.58
N VAL A 576 26.09 6.33 14.19
CA VAL A 576 26.53 6.64 12.82
C VAL A 576 27.81 5.90 12.48
N TYR A 577 28.79 5.90 13.38
CA TYR A 577 30.06 5.21 13.16
C TYR A 577 29.86 3.69 12.97
N TYR A 578 29.04 3.06 13.81
CA TYR A 578 28.75 1.63 13.69
C TYR A 578 27.90 1.30 12.46
N SER A 579 26.96 2.17 12.06
CA SER A 579 26.19 1.97 10.82
C SER A 579 27.09 1.95 9.58
N ILE A 580 28.14 2.79 9.54
CA ILE A 580 29.11 2.81 8.44
C ILE A 580 29.89 1.50 8.37
N GLU A 581 30.40 1.03 9.52
CA GLU A 581 31.12 -0.24 9.63
C GLU A 581 30.23 -1.41 9.20
N ILE A 582 29.03 -1.52 9.76
CA ILE A 582 28.08 -2.61 9.45
C ILE A 582 27.72 -2.61 7.97
N ASN A 583 27.38 -1.45 7.39
CA ASN A 583 27.00 -1.38 5.98
C ASN A 583 28.15 -1.78 5.05
N ALA A 584 29.39 -1.34 5.34
CA ALA A 584 30.56 -1.66 4.49
C ALA A 584 30.88 -3.15 4.53
N HIS A 585 30.84 -3.75 5.72
CA HIS A 585 31.06 -5.17 5.89
C HIS A 585 29.95 -6.02 5.23
N ASN A 586 28.68 -5.64 5.38
CA ASN A 586 27.56 -6.35 4.74
C ASN A 586 27.57 -6.19 3.22
N LEU A 587 27.95 -5.03 2.69
CA LEU A 587 28.14 -4.82 1.25
C LEU A 587 29.21 -5.76 0.67
N LEU A 588 30.33 -5.90 1.36
CA LEU A 588 31.37 -6.85 0.96
C LEU A 588 30.89 -8.30 1.08
N TYR A 589 30.22 -8.65 2.18
CA TYR A 589 29.66 -9.99 2.39
C TYR A 589 28.71 -10.36 1.23
N LEU A 590 27.78 -9.46 0.90
CA LEU A 590 26.86 -9.61 -0.23
C LEU A 590 27.60 -9.80 -1.56
N THR A 591 28.65 -9.01 -1.81
CA THR A 591 29.49 -9.15 -3.00
C THR A 591 30.13 -10.53 -3.08
N LEU A 592 30.63 -11.06 -1.97
CA LEU A 592 31.19 -12.40 -1.89
C LEU A 592 30.14 -13.48 -2.15
N LEU A 593 28.91 -13.33 -1.63
CA LEU A 593 27.84 -14.29 -1.89
C LEU A 593 27.47 -14.39 -3.37
N VAL A 594 27.43 -13.26 -4.06
CA VAL A 594 27.18 -13.24 -5.51
C VAL A 594 28.36 -13.83 -6.27
N LYS A 595 29.60 -13.47 -5.92
CA LYS A 595 30.82 -14.04 -6.52
C LYS A 595 30.91 -15.56 -6.33
N GLN A 596 30.47 -16.06 -5.16
CA GLN A 596 30.42 -17.48 -4.80
C GLN A 596 29.11 -18.17 -5.23
N ARG A 597 28.27 -17.51 -6.04
CA ARG A 597 27.03 -18.06 -6.63
C ARG A 597 25.97 -18.52 -5.64
N GLN A 598 25.99 -18.01 -4.41
CA GLN A 598 24.93 -18.23 -3.42
C GLN A 598 23.75 -17.28 -3.59
N LEU A 599 23.96 -16.13 -4.25
CA LEU A 599 22.91 -15.14 -4.57
C LEU A 599 22.98 -14.72 -6.04
N PRO A 600 21.84 -14.32 -6.64
CA PRO A 600 21.82 -13.80 -8.01
C PRO A 600 22.49 -12.42 -8.10
N PRO A 601 23.03 -12.02 -9.28
CA PRO A 601 23.62 -10.69 -9.49
C PRO A 601 22.72 -9.53 -9.09
N ASN A 602 21.41 -9.68 -9.29
CA ASN A 602 20.40 -8.68 -8.96
C ASN A 602 20.36 -8.34 -7.46
N ALA A 603 20.89 -9.21 -6.60
CA ALA A 603 21.05 -8.92 -5.18
C ALA A 603 22.05 -7.78 -4.91
N LEU A 604 22.92 -7.43 -5.85
CA LEU A 604 23.81 -6.26 -5.74
C LEU A 604 23.13 -4.92 -6.01
N ASN A 605 21.83 -4.90 -6.29
CA ASN A 605 21.05 -3.67 -6.32
C ASN A 605 20.76 -3.21 -4.88
N ILE A 606 21.78 -2.67 -4.22
CA ILE A 606 21.74 -2.32 -2.80
C ILE A 606 20.76 -1.20 -2.44
N VAL A 607 20.25 -0.46 -3.43
CA VAL A 607 19.22 0.57 -3.22
C VAL A 607 17.92 -0.07 -2.70
N LEU A 608 17.75 -1.38 -2.94
CA LEU A 608 16.67 -2.20 -2.38
C LEU A 608 16.85 -2.49 -0.87
N PHE A 609 18.04 -2.27 -0.29
CA PHE A 609 18.40 -2.62 1.08
C PHE A 609 18.40 -1.40 2.00
N SER A 610 17.25 -0.76 2.11
CA SER A 610 17.02 0.43 2.97
C SER A 610 15.64 0.36 3.62
N SER A 611 15.35 1.23 4.60
CA SER A 611 13.99 1.38 5.16
C SER A 611 13.10 2.35 4.36
N GLN A 612 13.57 2.83 3.20
CA GLN A 612 12.80 3.71 2.31
C GLN A 612 11.45 3.14 1.84
N PRO A 613 11.24 1.81 1.70
CA PRO A 613 9.90 1.27 1.48
C PRO A 613 8.91 1.61 2.59
N CYS A 614 9.34 1.58 3.86
CA CYS A 614 8.52 1.98 5.00
C CYS A 614 8.19 3.48 4.93
N GLU A 615 9.19 4.34 4.72
CA GLU A 615 8.99 5.80 4.61
C GLU A 615 8.07 6.17 3.44
N SER A 616 8.21 5.49 2.30
CA SER A 616 7.30 5.64 1.17
C SER A 616 5.87 5.25 1.53
N MET A 617 5.68 4.13 2.24
CA MET A 617 4.37 3.69 2.71
C MET A 617 3.75 4.70 3.69
N PHE A 618 4.54 5.24 4.62
CA PHE A 618 4.08 6.29 5.54
C PHE A 618 3.65 7.55 4.78
N ARG A 619 4.51 8.07 3.90
CA ARG A 619 4.22 9.27 3.09
C ARG A 619 2.97 9.09 2.22
N ASN A 620 2.85 7.95 1.54
CA ASN A 620 1.69 7.67 0.70
C ASN A 620 0.41 7.53 1.53
N SER A 621 0.49 6.91 2.72
CA SER A 621 -0.64 6.82 3.64
C SER A 621 -1.06 8.18 4.21
N ARG A 622 -0.10 9.09 4.45
CA ARG A 622 -0.39 10.49 4.82
C ARG A 622 -1.05 11.26 3.68
N ALA A 623 -0.62 11.02 2.44
CA ALA A 623 -1.15 11.66 1.24
C ALA A 623 -2.57 11.18 0.85
N LEU A 624 -2.95 9.96 1.21
CA LEU A 624 -4.31 9.41 1.01
C LEU A 624 -5.33 9.97 2.01
N SER A 625 -5.45 11.29 2.12
CA SER A 625 -6.51 11.95 2.88
C SER A 625 -7.76 12.18 2.01
N GLY A 626 -8.94 12.32 2.66
CA GLY A 626 -10.17 12.62 1.93
C GLY A 626 -10.12 13.99 1.23
N ALA A 627 -10.90 14.17 0.18
CA ALA A 627 -11.05 15.48 -0.46
C ALA A 627 -11.44 16.54 0.59
N PHE A 628 -10.73 17.67 0.59
CA PHE A 628 -10.83 18.75 1.58
C PHE A 628 -10.29 18.44 3.00
N SER A 629 -9.60 17.31 3.21
CA SER A 629 -8.92 17.01 4.48
C SER A 629 -7.43 17.35 4.41
N THR A 630 -7.01 18.35 5.18
CA THR A 630 -5.59 18.69 5.42
C THR A 630 -4.94 17.84 6.53
N ARG A 631 -5.67 16.86 7.10
CA ARG A 631 -5.14 15.98 8.16
C ARG A 631 -4.07 15.04 7.60
N VAL A 632 -2.82 15.41 7.82
CA VAL A 632 -1.62 14.62 7.48
C VAL A 632 -1.42 13.48 8.49
N ASN A 633 -1.72 13.72 9.77
CA ASN A 633 -1.58 12.70 10.81
C ASN A 633 -2.72 11.68 10.77
N PHE A 634 -2.41 10.43 11.11
CA PHE A 634 -3.35 9.31 11.10
C PHE A 634 -3.31 8.52 12.41
N THR A 635 -4.41 7.85 12.74
CA THR A 635 -4.45 6.81 13.79
C THR A 635 -3.93 5.49 13.23
N VAL A 636 -3.69 4.50 14.09
CA VAL A 636 -3.31 3.13 13.64
C VAL A 636 -4.37 2.56 12.68
N ASN A 637 -5.66 2.68 13.00
CA ASN A 637 -6.74 2.19 12.16
C ASN A 637 -6.82 2.91 10.81
N ASP A 638 -6.63 4.24 10.81
CA ASP A 638 -6.57 5.01 9.56
C ASP A 638 -5.44 4.50 8.65
N PHE A 639 -4.27 4.19 9.22
CA PHE A 639 -3.16 3.62 8.45
C PHE A 639 -3.54 2.28 7.83
N LEU A 640 -4.07 1.34 8.62
CA LEU A 640 -4.42 0.00 8.13
C LEU A 640 -5.37 0.08 6.92
N GLN A 641 -6.39 0.94 6.98
CA GLN A 641 -7.35 1.15 5.89
C GLN A 641 -6.72 1.80 4.65
N ARG A 642 -5.77 2.73 4.84
CA ARG A 642 -5.07 3.40 3.73
C ARG A 642 -4.04 2.47 3.08
N ALA A 643 -3.30 1.71 3.88
CA ALA A 643 -2.33 0.72 3.43
C ALA A 643 -2.98 -0.44 2.67
N GLU A 644 -4.20 -0.86 3.05
CA GLU A 644 -5.02 -1.81 2.26
C GLU A 644 -5.25 -1.27 0.84
N LYS A 645 -5.72 -0.02 0.73
CA LYS A 645 -5.94 0.63 -0.58
C LYS A 645 -4.65 0.78 -1.39
N LEU A 646 -3.54 1.15 -0.75
CA LEU A 646 -2.23 1.23 -1.42
C LEU A 646 -1.78 -0.13 -1.92
N SER A 647 -2.00 -1.19 -1.15
CA SER A 647 -1.67 -2.56 -1.55
C SER A 647 -2.47 -2.98 -2.80
N VAL A 648 -3.76 -2.62 -2.86
CA VAL A 648 -4.61 -2.87 -4.04
C VAL A 648 -4.10 -2.11 -5.27
N LEU A 649 -3.77 -0.82 -5.11
CA LEU A 649 -3.17 -0.05 -6.22
C LEU A 649 -1.89 -0.70 -6.74
N GLU A 650 -1.06 -1.19 -5.83
CA GLU A 650 0.23 -1.77 -6.19
C GLU A 650 0.09 -3.11 -6.90
N GLN A 651 -0.84 -3.95 -6.45
CA GLN A 651 -1.18 -5.19 -7.16
C GLN A 651 -1.67 -4.91 -8.58
N ILE A 652 -2.51 -3.88 -8.77
CA ILE A 652 -2.98 -3.49 -10.11
C ILE A 652 -1.79 -3.02 -10.97
N LYS A 653 -0.89 -2.19 -10.43
CA LYS A 653 0.31 -1.76 -11.17
C LYS A 653 1.17 -2.94 -11.59
N CYS A 654 1.47 -3.85 -10.67
CA CYS A 654 2.25 -5.05 -10.98
C CYS A 654 1.58 -5.90 -12.06
N TYR A 655 0.26 -6.12 -11.96
CA TYR A 655 -0.50 -6.86 -12.97
C TYR A 655 -0.39 -6.22 -14.37
N GLU A 656 -0.55 -4.89 -14.45
CA GLU A 656 -0.49 -4.12 -15.71
C GLU A 656 0.93 -4.02 -16.28
N GLU A 657 1.97 -4.12 -15.45
CA GLU A 657 3.36 -4.21 -15.90
C GLU A 657 3.73 -5.61 -16.42
N THR A 658 3.13 -6.67 -15.87
CA THR A 658 3.38 -8.05 -16.29
C THR A 658 2.58 -8.50 -17.51
N ASN A 659 1.38 -7.94 -17.72
CA ASN A 659 0.49 -8.32 -18.81
C ASN A 659 0.52 -7.29 -19.94
N ASN A 660 0.67 -7.75 -21.18
CA ASN A 660 0.73 -6.87 -22.35
C ASN A 660 -0.65 -6.41 -22.85
N ASP A 661 -1.74 -7.04 -22.39
CA ASP A 661 -3.09 -6.76 -22.87
C ASP A 661 -3.75 -5.63 -22.06
N SER A 662 -4.09 -4.53 -22.75
CA SER A 662 -4.85 -3.38 -22.23
C SER A 662 -4.18 -2.55 -21.11
N ARG A 663 -3.00 -1.98 -21.38
CA ARG A 663 -2.20 -1.22 -20.39
C ARG A 663 -2.91 0.01 -19.82
N LEU A 664 -3.23 -0.01 -18.53
CA LEU A 664 -3.41 1.21 -17.74
C LEU A 664 -2.06 1.90 -17.52
N LEU A 665 -1.97 3.17 -17.89
CA LEU A 665 -0.75 3.96 -17.71
C LEU A 665 -0.78 4.72 -16.39
N PHE A 666 0.22 4.48 -15.54
CA PHE A 666 0.39 5.20 -14.28
C PHE A 666 1.35 6.39 -14.46
N PRO A 667 1.07 7.55 -13.85
CA PRO A 667 1.94 8.71 -13.95
C PRO A 667 3.27 8.46 -13.24
N ILE A 668 4.37 8.72 -13.94
CA ILE A 668 5.72 8.72 -13.36
C ILE A 668 6.05 10.16 -12.96
N HIS A 669 6.40 10.38 -11.69
CA HIS A 669 6.78 11.70 -11.20
C HIS A 669 7.96 12.25 -12.03
N HIS A 670 7.89 13.52 -12.46
CA HIS A 670 8.88 14.14 -13.37
C HIS A 670 10.34 14.02 -12.89
N LYS A 671 10.58 14.01 -11.56
CA LYS A 671 11.90 13.76 -10.97
C LYS A 671 12.43 12.33 -11.17
N HIS A 672 11.56 11.34 -11.33
CA HIS A 672 11.95 9.95 -11.63
C HIS A 672 12.11 9.68 -13.13
N LYS A 673 11.58 10.56 -13.99
CA LYS A 673 11.65 10.44 -15.45
C LYS A 673 13.09 10.51 -15.99
N LYS A 674 14.00 11.21 -15.29
CA LYS A 674 15.44 11.28 -15.61
C LYS A 674 16.26 10.08 -15.10
N ASN A 675 15.72 9.27 -14.18
CA ASN A 675 16.44 8.17 -13.52
C ASN A 675 16.06 6.77 -14.06
N ASN A 676 15.19 6.68 -15.07
CA ASN A 676 14.80 5.42 -15.68
C ASN A 676 15.81 4.89 -16.69
N ASP A 677 16.78 5.72 -17.09
CA ASP A 677 17.87 5.31 -17.98
C ASP A 677 19.07 4.87 -17.13
N SER A 678 19.27 3.56 -17.05
CA SER A 678 20.42 2.83 -16.48
C SER A 678 20.48 2.61 -14.95
N THR A 679 19.68 1.67 -14.43
CA THR A 679 20.26 0.75 -13.43
C THR A 679 21.31 -0.08 -14.18
N THR A 680 22.59 0.17 -13.94
CA THR A 680 23.67 -0.60 -14.55
C THR A 680 23.64 -2.00 -13.94
N TYR A 681 22.87 -2.91 -14.54
CA TYR A 681 22.96 -4.33 -14.21
C TYR A 681 24.37 -4.78 -14.57
N GLN A 682 25.19 -5.00 -13.55
CA GLN A 682 26.54 -5.47 -13.79
C GLN A 682 26.50 -6.87 -14.35
N SER A 683 27.26 -7.09 -15.42
CA SER A 683 27.44 -8.43 -15.94
C SER A 683 28.13 -9.28 -14.87
N ILE A 684 27.71 -10.53 -14.73
CA ILE A 684 28.35 -11.46 -13.79
C ILE A 684 29.85 -11.62 -14.08
N SER A 685 30.26 -11.48 -15.34
CA SER A 685 31.67 -11.49 -15.75
C SER A 685 32.50 -10.35 -15.15
N ASP A 686 31.91 -9.18 -14.92
CA ASP A 686 32.62 -8.06 -14.29
C ASP A 686 32.85 -8.34 -12.79
N ILE A 687 31.89 -8.99 -12.14
CA ILE A 687 31.97 -9.38 -10.73
C ILE A 687 33.00 -10.50 -10.53
N ASP A 688 33.07 -11.46 -11.45
CA ASP A 688 34.07 -12.54 -11.40
C ASP A 688 35.50 -11.98 -11.51
N LYS A 689 35.71 -10.98 -12.39
CA LYS A 689 37.00 -10.30 -12.57
C LYS A 689 37.36 -9.32 -11.44
N LEU A 690 36.41 -8.97 -10.57
CA LEU A 690 36.64 -8.03 -9.47
C LEU A 690 37.65 -8.60 -8.47
N ASN A 691 38.82 -7.96 -8.38
CA ASN A 691 39.77 -8.21 -7.30
C ASN A 691 39.40 -7.35 -6.08
N ILE A 692 38.64 -7.95 -5.16
CA ILE A 692 38.13 -7.29 -3.96
C ILE A 692 39.27 -6.75 -3.08
N GLU A 693 40.33 -7.53 -2.89
CA GLU A 693 41.45 -7.12 -2.03
C GLU A 693 42.14 -5.87 -2.57
N ASN A 694 42.40 -5.81 -3.88
CA ASN A 694 42.96 -4.62 -4.51
C ASN A 694 42.05 -3.40 -4.36
N VAL A 695 40.73 -3.57 -4.41
CA VAL A 695 39.77 -2.47 -4.22
C VAL A 695 39.83 -1.95 -2.79
N VAL A 696 39.89 -2.83 -1.79
CA VAL A 696 39.97 -2.45 -0.38
C VAL A 696 41.33 -1.80 -0.05
N LEU A 697 42.43 -2.35 -0.58
CA LEU A 697 43.76 -1.75 -0.43
C LEU A 697 43.85 -0.36 -1.10
N SER A 698 43.25 -0.20 -2.27
CA SER A 698 43.11 1.10 -2.93
C SER A 698 42.31 2.08 -2.08
N ALA A 699 41.21 1.62 -1.47
CA ALA A 699 40.37 2.44 -0.61
C ALA A 699 41.12 2.91 0.65
N TYR A 700 41.98 2.06 1.22
CA TYR A 700 42.87 2.43 2.33
C TYR A 700 43.85 3.52 1.88
N LYS A 701 44.52 3.34 0.74
CA LYS A 701 45.43 4.36 0.19
C LYS A 701 44.74 5.71 0.00
N THR A 702 43.52 5.73 -0.55
CA THR A 702 42.73 6.97 -0.65
C THR A 702 42.41 7.57 0.71
N ALA A 703 42.14 6.75 1.74
CA ALA A 703 41.96 7.25 3.10
C ALA A 703 43.25 7.90 3.64
N GLU A 704 44.43 7.35 3.34
CA GLU A 704 45.73 7.97 3.70
C GLU A 704 45.89 9.34 3.04
N GLU A 705 45.66 9.41 1.72
CA GLU A 705 45.76 10.63 0.93
C GLU A 705 44.80 11.74 1.44
N LEU A 706 43.59 11.36 1.86
CA LEU A 706 42.61 12.32 2.39
C LEU A 706 43.08 12.99 3.69
N VAL A 707 43.76 12.24 4.57
CA VAL A 707 44.16 12.74 5.89
C VAL A 707 45.63 13.21 5.96
N GLU A 708 46.39 13.06 4.88
CA GLU A 708 47.82 13.40 4.81
C GLU A 708 48.07 14.86 5.21
N ASN A 709 47.30 15.79 4.62
CA ASN A 709 47.41 17.23 4.87
C ASN A 709 46.97 17.67 6.27
N LEU A 710 46.44 16.76 7.11
CA LEU A 710 45.93 17.06 8.45
C LEU A 710 46.88 16.59 9.57
N ASN A 711 48.10 16.14 9.21
CA ASN A 711 49.11 15.61 10.15
C ASN A 711 48.63 14.41 11.00
N ILE A 712 47.54 13.75 10.60
CA ILE A 712 47.01 12.56 11.27
C ILE A 712 48.01 11.41 11.16
N PHE A 713 48.48 11.16 9.94
CA PHE A 713 49.39 10.07 9.64
C PHE A 713 50.74 10.19 10.35
N HIS A 714 51.24 11.42 10.54
CA HIS A 714 52.50 11.66 11.24
C HIS A 714 52.44 11.17 12.70
N LEU A 715 51.39 11.52 13.44
CA LEU A 715 51.21 11.06 14.82
C LEU A 715 51.05 9.54 14.89
N LEU A 716 50.26 8.96 13.98
CA LEU A 716 50.02 7.53 13.95
C LEU A 716 51.29 6.73 13.60
N LYS A 717 52.13 7.24 12.70
CA LYS A 717 53.47 6.67 12.41
C LYS A 717 54.37 6.66 13.65
N GLN A 718 54.37 7.72 14.47
CA GLN A 718 55.14 7.75 15.72
C GLN A 718 54.74 6.65 16.71
N HIS A 719 53.48 6.21 16.66
CA HIS A 719 52.97 5.12 17.50
C HIS A 719 53.01 3.74 16.82
N ASN A 720 53.57 3.62 15.61
CA ASN A 720 53.53 2.40 14.79
C ASN A 720 52.11 1.90 14.46
N ILE A 721 51.15 2.81 14.26
CA ILE A 721 49.75 2.49 13.92
C ILE A 721 49.38 3.09 12.57
N TYR A 722 50.10 2.71 11.52
CA TYR A 722 49.96 3.35 10.20
C TYR A 722 49.74 2.36 9.06
N GLN A 723 49.99 1.06 9.27
CA GLN A 723 49.64 0.04 8.30
C GLN A 723 48.21 -0.44 8.54
N LEU A 724 47.54 -0.89 7.48
CA LEU A 724 46.16 -1.38 7.55
C LEU A 724 45.96 -2.46 8.62
N ASN A 725 46.90 -3.40 8.74
CA ASN A 725 46.83 -4.47 9.75
C ASN A 725 46.91 -3.92 11.18
N ASP A 726 47.78 -2.94 11.42
CA ASP A 726 47.93 -2.32 12.74
C ASP A 726 46.70 -1.51 13.12
N VAL A 727 46.19 -0.70 12.17
CA VAL A 727 44.95 0.08 12.35
C VAL A 727 43.79 -0.86 12.66
N SER A 728 43.62 -1.92 11.87
CA SER A 728 42.52 -2.88 12.02
C SER A 728 42.58 -3.60 13.36
N LYS A 729 43.77 -3.98 13.83
CA LYS A 729 43.97 -4.59 15.15
C LYS A 729 43.54 -3.63 16.28
N HIS A 730 43.94 -2.37 16.22
CA HIS A 730 43.56 -1.39 17.24
C HIS A 730 42.06 -1.09 17.24
N VAL A 731 41.44 -1.02 16.04
CA VAL A 731 39.99 -0.86 15.91
C VAL A 731 39.27 -2.07 16.49
N TYR A 732 39.72 -3.28 16.17
CA TYR A 732 39.18 -4.52 16.73
C TYR A 732 39.22 -4.52 18.26
N ASP A 733 40.35 -4.17 18.87
CA ASP A 733 40.50 -4.13 20.33
C ASP A 733 39.61 -3.05 20.96
N ASP A 734 39.49 -1.89 20.32
CA ASP A 734 38.63 -0.79 20.77
C ASP A 734 37.15 -1.17 20.75
N LEU A 735 36.67 -1.72 19.62
CA LEU A 735 35.30 -2.19 19.45
C LEU A 735 34.97 -3.39 20.36
N ARG A 736 35.96 -4.27 20.60
CA ARG A 736 35.80 -5.38 21.54
C ARG A 736 35.68 -4.90 22.99
N SER A 737 36.42 -3.86 23.38
CA SER A 737 36.37 -3.33 24.75
C SER A 737 35.00 -2.71 25.12
N THR A 738 34.26 -2.22 24.12
CA THR A 738 32.89 -1.71 24.29
C THR A 738 31.81 -2.80 24.28
N CYS A 739 32.19 -4.09 24.14
CA CYS A 739 31.28 -5.24 24.13
C CYS A 739 30.69 -5.65 25.48
N ARG A 740 31.05 -5.01 26.60
CA ARG A 740 30.50 -5.41 27.90
C ARG A 740 28.99 -5.18 27.87
N ILE A 741 28.27 -6.28 28.05
CA ILE A 741 26.81 -6.48 28.12
C ILE A 741 26.15 -5.26 28.78
N ASN A 742 25.88 -4.23 27.99
CA ASN A 742 25.05 -3.12 28.39
C ASN A 742 23.90 -3.19 27.41
N ASP A 743 22.80 -3.74 27.92
CA ASP A 743 21.48 -3.50 27.37
C ASP A 743 21.37 -1.97 27.19
N HIS A 744 21.51 -1.50 25.95
CA HIS A 744 21.49 -0.09 25.62
C HIS A 744 20.07 0.50 25.74
N SER A 745 19.13 -0.23 26.34
CA SER A 745 17.83 0.26 26.80
C SER A 745 17.93 1.45 27.77
N MET A 746 19.12 1.68 28.36
CA MET A 746 19.39 2.73 29.35
C MET A 746 20.28 3.88 28.86
N PHE A 747 20.63 3.96 27.56
CA PHE A 747 21.12 5.23 27.02
C PHE A 747 19.90 6.09 26.68
N ASP A 748 19.48 6.80 27.72
CA ASP A 748 18.66 7.99 27.72
C ASP A 748 18.52 8.63 26.33
N SER A 749 17.27 8.73 25.89
CA SER A 749 16.72 9.68 24.91
C SER A 749 17.05 11.16 25.21
N ASN A 750 17.92 11.46 26.19
CA ASN A 750 18.22 12.82 26.65
C ASN A 750 19.17 13.61 25.75
N ASP A 751 19.73 13.03 24.68
CA ASP A 751 20.38 13.80 23.61
C ASP A 751 19.41 14.19 22.48
N GLU A 752 18.16 13.72 22.53
CA GLU A 752 17.05 14.22 21.73
C GLU A 752 16.11 15.03 22.62
N VAL A 753 16.58 16.21 23.06
CA VAL A 753 15.63 17.29 23.36
C VAL A 753 14.95 17.62 22.03
N GLU A 754 13.79 16.99 21.79
CA GLU A 754 12.74 17.61 21.01
C GLU A 754 12.51 18.97 21.64
N PHE A 755 13.07 20.02 21.04
CA PHE A 755 12.56 21.36 21.22
C PHE A 755 11.16 21.37 20.59
N ASN A 756 10.19 20.81 21.30
CA ASN A 756 8.81 21.26 21.21
C ASN A 756 8.82 22.66 21.82
N SER A 757 9.11 23.65 21.00
CA SER A 757 8.74 25.02 21.30
C SER A 757 7.21 25.04 21.36
N GLU A 758 6.70 25.01 22.59
CA GLU A 758 5.49 25.67 23.09
C GLU A 758 4.27 25.68 22.15
N ASP A 759 3.36 24.73 22.39
CA ASP A 759 1.93 24.98 22.35
C ASP A 759 1.27 24.23 23.53
N HIS A 760 1.78 24.51 24.74
CA HIS A 760 1.05 24.26 25.98
C HIS A 760 0.15 25.47 26.24
N LEU A 761 -1.06 25.49 25.68
CA LEU A 761 -2.11 26.32 26.23
C LEU A 761 -2.55 25.70 27.56
N LEU A 762 -2.07 26.35 28.63
CA LEU A 762 -2.46 26.19 30.02
C LEU A 762 -3.98 26.22 30.17
N PHE A 763 -4.57 25.12 30.64
CA PHE A 763 -5.84 25.18 31.37
C PHE A 763 -5.50 25.31 32.85
N HIS A 764 -5.74 26.50 33.42
CA HIS A 764 -5.78 26.70 34.85
C HIS A 764 -6.96 25.89 35.43
N ASN A 765 -6.64 24.89 36.23
CA ASN A 765 -7.54 24.37 37.26
C ASN A 765 -7.32 25.21 38.52
N ASP A 766 -8.31 26.03 38.87
CA ASP A 766 -8.46 26.44 40.27
C ASP A 766 -9.21 25.34 41.02
N SER A 767 -8.53 24.86 42.05
CA SER A 767 -8.99 23.94 43.07
C SER A 767 -10.10 24.54 43.94
N ILE A 768 -11.12 23.74 44.25
CA ILE A 768 -11.78 23.80 45.55
C ILE A 768 -11.88 22.37 46.09
N GLU A 769 -11.23 22.17 47.23
CA GLU A 769 -11.33 21.03 48.12
C GLU A 769 -12.78 20.89 48.63
N ASP A 770 -13.27 19.66 48.79
CA ASP A 770 -13.82 19.27 50.09
C ASP A 770 -13.95 17.75 50.23
N THR A 771 -13.84 17.38 51.48
CA THR A 771 -13.49 16.12 52.13
C THR A 771 -14.63 15.11 52.30
N ASP A 772 -14.22 13.93 52.81
CA ASP A 772 -14.99 12.96 53.61
C ASP A 772 -15.77 11.84 52.86
N VAL A 773 -15.82 10.56 53.27
CA VAL A 773 -15.11 9.68 54.24
C VAL A 773 -15.76 8.28 54.06
N ASN A 774 -14.98 7.17 54.03
CA ASN A 774 -15.29 5.78 54.47
C ASN A 774 -16.51 4.99 53.86
N ILE A 775 -16.63 3.64 53.75
CA ILE A 775 -15.94 2.41 54.21
C ILE A 775 -16.66 1.18 53.57
N VAL A 776 -15.89 0.11 53.24
CA VAL A 776 -16.16 -1.36 53.27
C VAL A 776 -17.00 -2.12 52.19
N ASP A 777 -16.34 -3.20 51.69
CA ASP A 777 -16.71 -4.59 51.26
C ASP A 777 -18.18 -4.92 50.89
N ASP A 778 -18.54 -5.88 50.02
CA ASP A 778 -17.95 -7.17 49.64
C ASP A 778 -18.67 -7.73 48.36
N ASP A 779 -18.00 -8.67 47.68
CA ASP A 779 -18.35 -9.64 46.62
C ASP A 779 -19.61 -9.61 45.69
N SER A 780 -19.27 -9.84 44.40
CA SER A 780 -19.98 -10.56 43.31
C SER A 780 -21.41 -10.16 42.88
N ASP A 781 -21.54 -9.55 41.69
CA ASP A 781 -22.12 -10.23 40.51
C ASP A 781 -22.04 -9.34 39.23
N ASN A 782 -21.91 -9.99 38.07
CA ASN A 782 -21.68 -9.35 36.78
C ASN A 782 -22.87 -8.50 36.29
N GLY A 783 -22.74 -7.18 36.39
CA GLY A 783 -23.62 -6.19 35.77
C GLY A 783 -23.09 -4.77 35.94
N LEU A 784 -23.13 -3.96 34.88
CA LEU A 784 -22.72 -2.56 34.91
C LEU A 784 -23.59 -1.77 35.91
N PHE A 785 -23.07 -1.40 37.08
CA PHE A 785 -23.64 -0.34 37.91
C PHE A 785 -22.82 0.93 37.72
N THR A 786 -23.35 1.87 36.93
CA THR A 786 -22.78 3.21 36.81
C THR A 786 -23.64 4.16 37.64
N THR A 787 -23.03 4.96 38.50
CA THR A 787 -23.68 6.06 39.23
C THR A 787 -23.96 7.29 38.35
N LYS A 788 -23.71 7.22 37.02
CA LYS A 788 -24.11 8.27 36.09
C LYS A 788 -25.60 8.19 35.80
N THR A 789 -26.36 9.13 36.35
CA THR A 789 -27.82 9.20 36.22
C THR A 789 -28.31 9.71 34.85
N THR A 790 -27.43 10.18 33.96
CA THR A 790 -27.86 10.69 32.64
C THR A 790 -26.87 10.37 31.49
N PHE A 791 -27.27 9.45 30.60
CA PHE A 791 -26.68 9.26 29.27
C PHE A 791 -27.22 10.32 28.27
N SER A 792 -27.33 11.59 28.69
CA SER A 792 -27.94 12.63 27.86
C SER A 792 -27.12 12.86 26.57
N GLY A 793 -27.72 12.58 25.41
CA GLY A 793 -27.09 12.77 24.09
C GLY A 793 -26.46 11.51 23.47
N ILE A 794 -26.55 10.35 24.12
CA ILE A 794 -26.01 9.08 23.60
C ILE A 794 -27.15 8.19 23.08
N ARG A 795 -27.02 7.71 21.84
CA ARG A 795 -28.01 6.82 21.22
C ARG A 795 -27.86 5.41 21.81
N LEU A 796 -28.87 4.98 22.56
CA LEU A 796 -29.03 3.62 23.07
C LEU A 796 -30.14 2.93 22.29
N PHE A 797 -29.97 1.64 22.00
CA PHE A 797 -30.94 0.84 21.24
C PHE A 797 -31.67 -0.13 22.17
N GLY A 798 -32.98 -0.28 22.00
CA GLY A 798 -33.80 -1.24 22.76
C GLY A 798 -33.68 -2.67 22.22
N SER A 799 -33.41 -2.81 20.92
CA SER A 799 -33.12 -4.07 20.25
C SER A 799 -32.16 -3.83 19.09
N VAL A 800 -31.42 -4.85 18.70
CA VAL A 800 -30.42 -4.84 17.62
C VAL A 800 -30.67 -6.10 16.78
N SER A 801 -30.46 -6.04 15.47
CA SER A 801 -30.57 -7.25 14.62
C SER A 801 -29.49 -8.26 14.98
N ASP A 802 -29.81 -9.55 14.91
CA ASP A 802 -28.88 -10.64 15.24
C ASP A 802 -27.56 -10.52 14.45
N ASP A 803 -27.63 -10.12 13.18
CA ASP A 803 -26.48 -9.93 12.30
C ASP A 803 -25.49 -8.83 12.75
N SER A 804 -25.94 -7.88 13.57
CA SER A 804 -25.12 -6.75 14.02
C SER A 804 -24.80 -6.77 15.51
N MET A 805 -25.26 -7.79 16.24
CA MET A 805 -25.20 -7.85 17.70
C MET A 805 -23.76 -7.78 18.24
N ASN A 806 -22.79 -8.35 17.51
CA ASN A 806 -21.37 -8.31 17.87
C ASN A 806 -20.77 -6.90 17.91
N SER A 807 -21.36 -5.93 17.21
CA SER A 807 -20.90 -4.53 17.20
C SER A 807 -21.47 -3.70 18.34
N TYR A 808 -22.23 -4.31 19.25
CA TYR A 808 -22.85 -3.64 20.38
C TYR A 808 -22.44 -4.29 21.70
N PHE A 809 -22.38 -3.49 22.77
CA PHE A 809 -22.36 -3.97 24.13
C PHE A 809 -23.78 -4.01 24.68
N LYS A 810 -24.08 -5.07 25.44
CA LYS A 810 -25.30 -5.19 26.24
C LYS A 810 -25.09 -4.49 27.59
N ILE A 811 -25.98 -3.59 27.95
CA ILE A 811 -25.92 -2.82 29.20
C ILE A 811 -27.27 -2.92 29.91
N ASN A 812 -27.26 -3.13 31.23
CA ASN A 812 -28.44 -3.01 32.08
C ASN A 812 -28.53 -1.57 32.60
N LEU A 813 -29.61 -0.87 32.26
CA LEU A 813 -29.89 0.49 32.72
C LEU A 813 -31.30 0.51 33.30
N ASN A 814 -31.44 0.79 34.60
CA ASN A 814 -32.73 0.88 35.29
C ASN A 814 -33.63 -0.35 35.07
N ASN A 815 -33.07 -1.56 35.21
CA ASN A 815 -33.72 -2.86 34.94
C ASN A 815 -34.12 -3.14 33.47
N ASP A 816 -33.81 -2.23 32.54
CA ASP A 816 -33.95 -2.46 31.11
C ASP A 816 -32.62 -2.87 30.47
N VAL A 817 -32.67 -3.88 29.60
CA VAL A 817 -31.55 -4.18 28.69
C VAL A 817 -31.54 -3.16 27.56
N LYS A 818 -30.41 -2.48 27.38
CA LYS A 818 -30.13 -1.59 26.25
C LYS A 818 -28.82 -1.99 25.57
N TYR A 819 -28.64 -1.51 24.35
CA TYR A 819 -27.45 -1.76 23.55
C TYR A 819 -26.74 -0.45 23.17
N ILE A 820 -25.41 -0.42 23.31
CA ILE A 820 -24.56 0.70 22.86
C ILE A 820 -23.58 0.20 21.80
N HIS A 821 -23.42 0.94 20.70
CA HIS A 821 -22.45 0.56 19.68
C HIS A 821 -21.01 0.68 20.22
N LYS A 822 -20.15 -0.30 19.92
CA LYS A 822 -18.76 -0.36 20.42
C LYS A 822 -17.93 0.87 20.03
N GLN A 823 -18.15 1.44 18.84
CA GLN A 823 -17.51 2.69 18.44
C GLN A 823 -17.95 3.90 19.29
N THR A 824 -19.22 3.92 19.72
CA THR A 824 -19.76 4.97 20.61
C THR A 824 -19.19 4.82 22.02
N ALA A 825 -19.10 3.59 22.51
CA ALA A 825 -18.44 3.27 23.78
C ALA A 825 -16.96 3.68 23.80
N SER A 826 -16.20 3.39 22.74
CA SER A 826 -14.81 3.83 22.61
C SER A 826 -14.68 5.36 22.61
N TRP A 827 -15.62 6.07 21.98
CA TRP A 827 -15.63 7.54 21.98
C TRP A 827 -15.89 8.09 23.38
N LEU A 828 -16.86 7.54 24.11
CA LEU A 828 -17.20 7.91 25.49
C LEU A 828 -15.99 7.84 26.42
N LEU A 829 -15.15 6.81 26.27
CA LEU A 829 -13.96 6.62 27.11
C LEU A 829 -12.76 7.48 26.67
N THR A 830 -12.80 8.06 25.47
CA THR A 830 -11.69 8.86 24.92
C THR A 830 -11.76 10.32 25.34
N GLU A 831 -12.96 10.91 25.45
CA GLU A 831 -13.15 12.31 25.82
C GLU A 831 -13.56 12.44 27.29
N LYS A 832 -12.77 13.16 28.10
CA LYS A 832 -13.16 13.53 29.48
C LYS A 832 -14.31 14.55 29.53
N ASN A 833 -14.73 15.12 28.40
CA ASN A 833 -15.76 16.15 28.30
C ASN A 833 -16.84 15.78 27.27
N ASN A 834 -18.10 16.01 27.63
CA ASN A 834 -19.32 15.71 26.85
C ASN A 834 -19.53 16.61 25.60
N HIS A 835 -18.50 16.89 24.79
CA HIS A 835 -18.65 17.75 23.61
C HIS A 835 -18.72 16.95 22.31
N LEU A 836 -19.93 16.78 21.78
CA LEU A 836 -20.11 16.45 20.37
C LEU A 836 -19.54 17.59 19.52
N SER A 837 -18.66 17.27 18.56
CA SER A 837 -18.24 18.27 17.55
C SER A 837 -19.49 18.83 16.85
N VAL A 838 -19.53 20.15 16.59
CA VAL A 838 -20.68 20.86 15.98
C VAL A 838 -21.27 20.11 14.78
N ASP A 839 -20.41 19.53 13.95
CA ASP A 839 -20.80 18.79 12.74
C ASP A 839 -21.47 17.41 12.99
N ARG A 840 -21.20 16.79 14.16
CA ARG A 840 -21.87 15.57 14.62
C ARG A 840 -23.16 15.90 15.35
N LEU A 841 -23.16 16.97 16.15
CA LEU A 841 -24.36 17.49 16.79
C LEU A 841 -25.42 17.81 15.72
N ASN A 842 -25.04 18.46 14.63
CA ASN A 842 -25.93 18.77 13.51
C ASN A 842 -26.50 17.50 12.84
N ARG A 843 -25.68 16.46 12.60
CA ARG A 843 -26.16 15.19 12.03
C ARG A 843 -27.11 14.43 12.96
N VAL A 844 -26.86 14.46 14.26
CA VAL A 844 -27.75 13.87 15.27
C VAL A 844 -29.07 14.66 15.34
N MET A 845 -29.02 15.99 15.25
CA MET A 845 -30.21 16.84 15.18
C MET A 845 -31.02 16.64 13.88
N GLU A 846 -30.35 16.45 12.74
CA GLU A 846 -31.02 16.18 11.45
C GLU A 846 -31.70 14.82 11.42
N MET A 847 -31.07 13.77 11.96
CA MET A 847 -31.70 12.44 12.03
C MET A 847 -32.86 12.38 13.02
N ASN A 848 -32.77 13.09 14.16
CA ASN A 848 -33.88 13.17 15.13
C ASN A 848 -35.08 13.98 14.63
N ARG A 849 -34.93 14.74 13.53
CA ARG A 849 -36.05 15.41 12.84
C ARG A 849 -36.77 14.50 11.84
N GLN A 850 -36.27 13.29 11.57
CA GLN A 850 -36.84 12.32 10.62
C GLN A 850 -37.45 11.07 11.26
N THR A 851 -37.40 10.96 12.59
CA THR A 851 -38.20 10.03 13.41
C THR A 851 -39.25 10.82 14.17
#